data_AF-A0A917BPZ7-F1
#
_entry.id   AF-A0A917BPZ7-F1
#
_cell.length_a   1.000
_cell.length_b   1.000
_cell.length_c   1.000
_cell.angle_alpha   90.00
_cell.angle_beta   90.00
_cell.angle_gamma   90.00
#
_symmetry.space_group_name_H-M   'P 1'
#
loop_
_entity.id
_entity.type
_entity.pdbx_description
1 polymer ?
#
loop_
_entity_poly.entity_id
_entity_poly.type
_entity_poly.pdbx_seq_one_letter_code
_entity_poly.pdbx_strand_id
1 'polypeptide(L)'
;MLDGAHAHGYLLTAARPGVPARPWPADVTGWSAHDDILPGLTLRSHPRTVVRHAAGVNGVVVLLGHPVDVDAGISDAARVATRLCATWDLQDDDALVREAAGLGGRWTLLAARRHGELLVVPDAHATQPVFYATAGGHLALASTPALAAAALDLPVDEDALTLLAELRERRRGAVTYLPGLRTPYEGLLPLVPNCLLRIDPATLHVEHRRFWPWQDREERTDTEAVYQRFRERLAAHVRLLAGLGVPALSLTAGGDSRVTAALAHEQVRAGGGLAFTYVNPRDARNGAAAMADVTGASAVAAQLGIPHRVLRWRQPPEGGAFDLLHRRTYAPLVPSRGAAHAMWADLPRDLVQLQSNGAETGTAFLRRRTDEPLSPLRLARMMMHAAEGLEDLAGRMYTGYLEHAEMQPARLHGYDHHDVFYWEQRMGRWGWQKFLDGDLGHRVLAPFNDRVLLETMLALPYPQRESKMLLARVLEDVPAARLPRTPAAPASLARSVTGLLPGRATRRLDAVVGRRERAAETSRLAFAQGYAVLPPGAHGTRVPAGWGRLTLPQGAFGRTSGAGMVLRHHPRLPHAFAGDGSGWVLVLGEPAWLRHELDGPQVVARVLHDLLVGGTQGPQLLADDRGRGLDAVVAAGAGLVGRYVVVVGDRRRTLVMTDPLSALGAHLPADSPGLVSHARLLVGDTLPLSPDEVLAVEGAGPTLTELDQLVDLPSLALPRHVEDPTTGADRLARHTRILSHRGPAWLGLTASRAGAELLPHLVASAGGAITWWDRTADDAAAADVIAASERAREAGVQHRVVGLREDADGGRAGDARRAAAAAALRTTWGEGTEDRLPVSSALDAALPADAVLWLGDLPGTGSRTWELVQGVRRVALPFSDRLLPHLPRR
;
A
#
# COMPACT_ATOMS: atom_id res chain seq x y z
N MET A 1 28.14 -3.68 16.29
CA MET A 1 27.17 -2.58 16.48
C MET A 1 27.72 -1.26 15.93
N LEU A 2 29.01 -0.95 16.10
CA LEU A 2 29.63 0.28 15.56
C LEU A 2 29.50 0.39 14.03
N ASP A 3 29.62 -0.72 13.30
CA ASP A 3 29.53 -0.77 11.82
C ASP A 3 28.10 -0.58 11.27
N GLY A 4 27.17 -0.04 12.06
CA GLY A 4 25.81 0.29 11.62
C GLY A 4 25.51 1.79 11.63
N ALA A 5 26.36 2.62 12.24
CA ALA A 5 26.18 4.07 12.25
C ALA A 5 26.83 4.67 10.99
N HIS A 6 26.26 5.78 10.50
CA HIS A 6 26.72 6.43 9.27
C HIS A 6 26.76 5.46 8.09
N ALA A 7 25.71 4.66 7.93
CA ALA A 7 25.61 3.65 6.88
C ALA A 7 25.83 4.27 5.50
N HIS A 8 26.57 3.55 4.63
CA HIS A 8 27.05 4.05 3.34
C HIS A 8 27.92 5.33 3.44
N GLY A 9 28.51 5.58 4.60
CA GLY A 9 29.33 6.74 4.87
C GLY A 9 30.81 6.60 4.50
N TYR A 10 31.51 7.73 4.55
CA TYR A 10 32.96 7.82 4.38
C TYR A 10 33.52 8.98 5.21
N LEU A 11 34.82 8.90 5.51
CA LEU A 11 35.62 9.93 6.17
C LEU A 11 36.98 10.01 5.47
N LEU A 12 37.28 11.17 4.91
CA LEU A 12 38.57 11.50 4.32
C LEU A 12 39.27 12.52 5.23
N THR A 13 40.53 12.29 5.58
CA THR A 13 41.31 13.21 6.40
C THR A 13 42.66 13.55 5.74
N ALA A 14 43.16 14.73 6.09
CA ALA A 14 44.53 15.15 5.79
C ALA A 14 45.10 15.96 6.96
N ALA A 15 46.42 16.03 7.04
CA ALA A 15 47.14 16.84 8.01
C ALA A 15 48.25 17.62 7.29
N ARG A 16 48.52 18.85 7.74
CA ARG A 16 49.66 19.61 7.23
C ARG A 16 50.97 18.85 7.49
N PRO A 17 51.99 19.01 6.61
CA PRO A 17 53.31 18.48 6.87
C PRO A 17 53.83 18.88 8.26
N GLY A 18 54.30 17.91 9.04
CA GLY A 18 54.81 18.13 10.40
C GLY A 18 53.75 18.18 11.51
N VAL A 19 52.45 18.13 11.18
CA VAL A 19 51.38 18.01 12.18
C VAL A 19 51.09 16.52 12.43
N PRO A 20 51.16 16.03 13.68
CA PRO A 20 50.86 14.63 14.00
C PRO A 20 49.43 14.25 13.61
N ALA A 21 49.25 13.08 13.02
CA ALA A 21 47.91 12.58 12.70
C ALA A 21 47.03 12.48 13.96
N ARG A 22 45.76 12.87 13.84
CA ARG A 22 44.77 12.70 14.91
C ARG A 22 44.30 11.25 15.00
N PRO A 23 43.91 10.77 16.20
CA PRO A 23 43.26 9.48 16.33
C PRO A 23 41.95 9.47 15.55
N TRP A 24 41.63 8.32 14.96
CA TRP A 24 40.37 8.14 14.26
C TRP A 24 39.18 8.16 15.22
N PRO A 25 38.02 8.72 14.80
CA PRO A 25 36.77 8.56 15.55
C PRO A 25 36.47 7.07 15.81
N ALA A 26 35.98 6.75 16.99
CA ALA A 26 35.65 5.36 17.35
C ALA A 26 34.65 4.72 16.35
N ASP A 27 33.78 5.52 15.75
CA ASP A 27 32.78 5.11 14.75
C ASP A 27 33.39 4.51 13.47
N VAL A 28 34.66 4.80 13.15
CA VAL A 28 35.31 4.30 11.92
C VAL A 28 36.35 3.20 12.16
N THR A 29 36.39 2.65 13.38
CA THR A 29 37.38 1.62 13.75
C THR A 29 37.27 0.36 12.88
N GLY A 30 36.05 -0.06 12.53
CA GLY A 30 35.78 -1.23 11.68
C GLY A 30 35.63 -0.94 10.19
N TRP A 31 35.90 0.30 9.77
CA TRP A 31 35.75 0.72 8.37
C TRP A 31 36.95 0.31 7.54
N SER A 32 36.73 0.05 6.25
CA SER A 32 37.79 -0.21 5.29
C SER A 32 38.66 1.03 5.12
N ALA A 33 39.97 0.86 5.23
CA ALA A 33 40.97 1.89 4.98
C ALA A 33 41.46 1.80 3.52
N HIS A 34 41.66 2.96 2.88
CA HIS A 34 42.03 3.11 1.48
C HIS A 34 43.22 4.05 1.33
N ASP A 35 44.29 3.77 2.09
CA ASP A 35 45.40 4.69 2.33
C ASP A 35 46.27 4.92 1.08
N ASP A 36 46.23 4.00 0.12
CA ASP A 36 47.09 4.02 -1.07
C ASP A 36 46.42 4.63 -2.32
N ILE A 37 45.13 5.00 -2.25
CA ILE A 37 44.39 5.48 -3.43
C ILE A 37 44.63 6.98 -3.67
N LEU A 38 44.71 7.77 -2.61
CA LEU A 38 44.80 9.23 -2.66
C LEU A 38 46.07 9.69 -1.95
N PRO A 39 47.15 10.08 -2.68
CA PRO A 39 48.40 10.47 -2.06
C PRO A 39 48.23 11.62 -1.05
N GLY A 40 48.78 11.45 0.17
CA GLY A 40 48.73 12.46 1.23
C GLY A 40 47.37 12.62 1.92
N LEU A 41 46.39 11.79 1.56
CA LEU A 41 45.05 11.76 2.13
C LEU A 41 44.76 10.36 2.66
N THR A 42 43.93 10.26 3.68
CA THR A 42 43.53 8.96 4.22
C THR A 42 42.02 8.83 4.17
N LEU A 43 41.54 7.83 3.41
CA LEU A 43 40.12 7.57 3.20
C LEU A 43 39.71 6.32 3.99
N ARG A 44 38.70 6.47 4.84
CA ARG A 44 37.96 5.35 5.44
C ARG A 44 36.53 5.33 4.93
N SER A 45 36.02 4.13 4.66
CA SER A 45 34.65 3.95 4.18
C SER A 45 33.91 2.88 4.97
N HIS A 46 32.65 3.15 5.27
CA HIS A 46 31.75 2.15 5.83
C HIS A 46 31.73 0.87 4.95
N PRO A 47 31.64 -0.35 5.52
CA PRO A 47 31.70 -1.60 4.73
C PRO A 47 30.66 -1.70 3.60
N ARG A 48 29.52 -1.00 3.75
CA ARG A 48 28.46 -0.92 2.73
C ARG A 48 28.68 0.15 1.66
N THR A 49 29.67 1.04 1.83
CA THR A 49 29.99 2.08 0.86
C THR A 49 30.72 1.46 -0.31
N VAL A 50 30.18 1.65 -1.52
CA VAL A 50 30.89 1.28 -2.73
C VAL A 50 32.00 2.30 -2.98
N VAL A 51 33.24 1.81 -3.07
CA VAL A 51 34.41 2.60 -3.44
C VAL A 51 34.99 1.98 -4.71
N ARG A 52 35.06 2.75 -5.79
CA ARG A 52 35.71 2.34 -7.04
C ARG A 52 36.60 3.47 -7.52
N HIS A 53 37.72 3.12 -8.13
CA HIS A 53 38.66 4.09 -8.62
C HIS A 53 39.30 3.66 -9.93
N ALA A 54 39.85 4.62 -10.66
CA ALA A 54 40.69 4.42 -11.81
C ALA A 54 41.84 5.42 -11.77
N ALA A 55 43.02 4.98 -12.18
CA ALA A 55 44.22 5.81 -12.26
C ALA A 55 44.59 6.05 -13.72
N GLY A 56 44.96 7.28 -14.02
CA GLY A 56 45.34 7.75 -15.35
C GLY A 56 46.64 8.55 -15.33
N VAL A 57 46.86 9.28 -16.42
CA VAL A 57 48.01 10.18 -16.58
C VAL A 57 47.86 11.40 -15.66
N ASN A 58 46.67 11.99 -15.59
CA ASN A 58 46.41 13.23 -14.85
C ASN A 58 46.26 13.01 -13.34
N GLY A 59 45.81 11.83 -12.92
CA GLY A 59 45.61 11.54 -11.50
C GLY A 59 44.79 10.28 -11.26
N VAL A 60 44.11 10.25 -10.11
CA VAL A 60 43.21 9.17 -9.70
C VAL A 60 41.81 9.71 -9.52
N VAL A 61 40.84 9.05 -10.15
CA VAL A 61 39.40 9.27 -9.95
C VAL A 61 38.88 8.22 -8.98
N VAL A 62 38.19 8.64 -7.92
CA VAL A 62 37.52 7.77 -6.95
C VAL A 62 36.04 8.14 -6.87
N LEU A 63 35.18 7.15 -7.04
CA LEU A 63 33.73 7.25 -6.87
C LEU A 63 33.32 6.57 -5.57
N LEU A 64 32.63 7.34 -4.72
CA LEU A 64 32.03 6.90 -3.47
C LEU A 64 30.52 6.80 -3.68
N GLY A 65 29.94 5.60 -3.51
CA GLY A 65 28.51 5.35 -3.70
C GLY A 65 28.18 4.65 -5.02
N HIS A 66 27.00 4.96 -5.57
CA HIS A 66 26.37 4.27 -6.68
C HIS A 66 26.13 5.21 -7.87
N PRO A 67 27.20 5.55 -8.62
CA PRO A 67 27.06 6.25 -9.89
C PRO A 67 26.46 5.34 -10.95
N VAL A 68 25.60 5.89 -11.80
CA VAL A 68 25.13 5.23 -13.02
C VAL A 68 25.27 6.19 -14.20
N ASP A 69 25.84 5.72 -15.29
CA ASP A 69 25.93 6.44 -16.55
C ASP A 69 24.70 6.08 -17.39
N VAL A 70 23.72 6.98 -17.41
CA VAL A 70 22.42 6.75 -18.07
C VAL A 70 22.58 6.74 -19.58
N ASP A 71 23.44 7.60 -20.13
CA ASP A 71 23.68 7.72 -21.57
C ASP A 71 24.44 6.51 -22.10
N ALA A 72 25.40 5.97 -21.34
CA ALA A 72 26.12 4.75 -21.71
C ALA A 72 25.41 3.46 -21.28
N GLY A 73 24.35 3.54 -20.47
CA GLY A 73 23.66 2.37 -19.90
C GLY A 73 24.52 1.55 -18.95
N ILE A 74 25.42 2.19 -18.18
CA ILE A 74 26.38 1.53 -17.30
C ILE A 74 26.00 1.74 -15.84
N SER A 75 25.83 0.66 -15.08
CA SER A 75 25.64 0.68 -13.63
C SER A 75 26.85 0.19 -12.82
N ASP A 76 27.90 -0.29 -13.50
CA ASP A 76 29.15 -0.70 -12.87
C ASP A 76 30.05 0.52 -12.59
N ALA A 77 30.18 0.86 -11.32
CA ALA A 77 30.98 2.00 -10.86
C ALA A 77 32.47 1.93 -11.27
N ALA A 78 33.06 0.74 -11.45
CA ALA A 78 34.44 0.62 -11.92
C ALA A 78 34.60 1.07 -13.38
N ARG A 79 33.63 0.69 -14.22
CA ARG A 79 33.57 1.13 -15.62
C ARG A 79 33.30 2.63 -15.73
N VAL A 80 32.42 3.16 -14.88
CA VAL A 80 32.18 4.61 -14.79
C VAL A 80 33.45 5.35 -14.38
N ALA A 81 34.16 4.90 -13.32
CA ALA A 81 35.42 5.52 -12.89
C ALA A 81 36.49 5.51 -14.00
N THR A 82 36.61 4.39 -14.73
CA THR A 82 37.54 4.26 -15.86
C THR A 82 37.21 5.26 -16.96
N ARG A 83 35.93 5.43 -17.28
CA ARG A 83 35.48 6.37 -18.30
C ARG A 83 35.75 7.83 -17.90
N LEU A 84 35.42 8.20 -16.66
CA LEU A 84 35.75 9.53 -16.12
C LEU A 84 37.26 9.82 -16.14
N CYS A 85 38.08 8.84 -15.75
CA CYS A 85 39.53 8.98 -15.80
C CYS A 85 40.04 9.16 -17.23
N ALA A 86 39.50 8.42 -18.19
CA ALA A 86 39.85 8.58 -19.60
C ALA A 86 39.46 9.97 -20.14
N THR A 87 38.29 10.50 -19.78
CA THR A 87 37.92 11.86 -20.13
C THR A 87 38.85 12.88 -19.50
N TRP A 88 39.22 12.68 -18.24
CA TRP A 88 40.16 13.58 -17.58
C TRP A 88 41.53 13.57 -18.27
N ASP A 89 42.06 12.40 -18.61
CA ASP A 89 43.34 12.25 -19.31
C ASP A 89 43.34 12.88 -20.72
N LEU A 90 42.22 12.84 -21.42
CA LEU A 90 42.08 13.40 -22.76
C LEU A 90 41.77 14.90 -22.78
N GLN A 91 41.25 15.45 -21.68
CA GLN A 91 40.75 16.82 -21.59
C GLN A 91 41.24 17.50 -20.30
N ASP A 92 40.36 18.19 -19.57
CA ASP A 92 40.69 18.99 -18.40
C ASP A 92 39.72 18.74 -17.22
N ASP A 93 39.88 19.51 -16.15
CA ASP A 93 39.04 19.40 -14.94
C ASP A 93 37.57 19.72 -15.26
N ASP A 94 37.30 20.69 -16.13
CA ASP A 94 35.93 21.10 -16.47
C ASP A 94 35.20 20.00 -17.25
N ALA A 95 35.90 19.31 -18.16
CA ALA A 95 35.38 18.14 -18.87
C ALA A 95 35.03 17.00 -17.93
N LEU A 96 35.93 16.68 -16.98
CA LEU A 96 35.67 15.67 -15.95
C LEU A 96 34.45 16.03 -15.10
N VAL A 97 34.37 17.27 -14.61
CA VAL A 97 33.25 17.75 -13.79
C VAL A 97 31.93 17.69 -14.57
N ARG A 98 31.92 18.09 -15.85
CA ARG A 98 30.73 18.03 -16.71
C ARG A 98 30.25 16.61 -16.91
N GLU A 99 31.14 15.68 -17.24
CA GLU A 99 30.75 14.29 -17.44
C GLU A 99 30.27 13.65 -16.13
N ALA A 100 31.00 13.86 -15.03
CA ALA A 100 30.58 13.36 -13.72
C ALA A 100 29.21 13.91 -13.34
N ALA A 101 28.96 15.21 -13.51
CA ALA A 101 27.69 15.83 -13.19
C ALA A 101 26.52 15.37 -14.09
N GLY A 102 26.79 14.74 -15.23
CA GLY A 102 25.80 14.08 -16.09
C GLY A 102 25.40 12.67 -15.62
N LEU A 103 26.13 12.08 -14.67
CA LEU A 103 25.81 10.79 -14.08
C LEU A 103 24.56 10.88 -13.20
N GLY A 104 23.76 9.82 -13.25
CA GLY A 104 22.68 9.60 -12.29
C GLY A 104 23.16 8.82 -11.06
N GLY A 105 22.23 8.57 -10.13
CA GLY A 105 22.48 7.72 -8.96
C GLY A 105 22.85 8.55 -7.73
N ARG A 106 23.56 7.97 -6.77
CA ARG A 106 23.91 8.65 -5.51
C ARG A 106 25.38 8.46 -5.20
N TRP A 107 26.16 9.50 -5.34
CA TRP A 107 27.61 9.38 -5.37
C TRP A 107 28.35 10.69 -5.04
N THR A 108 29.63 10.55 -4.69
CA THR A 108 30.59 11.66 -4.60
C THR A 108 31.83 11.27 -5.38
N LEU A 109 32.32 12.19 -6.21
CA LEU A 109 33.59 12.06 -6.92
C LEU A 109 34.71 12.75 -6.12
N LEU A 110 35.81 12.04 -5.95
CA LEU A 110 37.10 12.57 -5.51
C LEU A 110 38.10 12.39 -6.65
N ALA A 111 38.64 13.48 -7.20
CA ALA A 111 39.64 13.41 -8.26
C ALA A 111 40.94 14.09 -7.79
N ALA A 112 41.97 13.30 -7.51
CA ALA A 112 43.26 13.78 -7.02
C ALA A 112 44.28 13.83 -8.14
N ARG A 113 44.82 15.03 -8.41
CA ARG A 113 45.92 15.19 -9.37
C ARG A 113 47.20 14.54 -8.84
N ARG A 114 48.01 13.96 -9.73
CA ARG A 114 49.27 13.26 -9.36
C ARG A 114 50.22 14.11 -8.50
N HIS A 115 50.22 15.43 -8.69
CA HIS A 115 50.99 16.41 -7.91
C HIS A 115 50.20 17.71 -7.71
N GLY A 116 48.98 17.64 -7.17
CA GLY A 116 48.17 18.84 -7.05
C GLY A 116 46.92 18.69 -6.21
N GLU A 117 45.93 19.51 -6.57
CA GLU A 117 44.68 19.65 -5.84
C GLU A 117 43.79 18.40 -5.94
N LEU A 118 42.97 18.23 -4.92
CA LEU A 118 41.83 17.32 -4.88
C LEU A 118 40.57 18.08 -5.30
N LEU A 119 39.89 17.58 -6.32
CA LEU A 119 38.55 18.03 -6.70
C LEU A 119 37.49 17.14 -6.05
N VAL A 120 36.46 17.76 -5.49
CA VAL A 120 35.32 17.05 -4.87
C VAL A 120 34.02 17.52 -5.52
N VAL A 121 33.31 16.59 -6.17
CA VAL A 121 32.07 16.88 -6.90
C VAL A 121 30.94 16.01 -6.34
N PRO A 122 29.82 16.62 -5.90
CA PRO A 122 28.67 15.87 -5.44
C PRO A 122 27.80 15.39 -6.61
N ASP A 123 26.96 14.38 -6.37
CA ASP A 123 25.85 14.06 -7.27
C ASP A 123 24.85 15.24 -7.42
N ALA A 124 23.88 15.10 -8.33
CA ALA A 124 23.01 16.20 -8.74
C ALA A 124 22.36 16.95 -7.56
N HIS A 125 21.86 16.26 -6.54
CA HIS A 125 21.26 16.88 -5.34
C HIS A 125 22.13 16.76 -4.07
N ALA A 126 23.42 16.44 -4.19
CA ALA A 126 24.31 16.13 -3.07
C ALA A 126 23.71 15.10 -2.09
N THR A 127 23.09 14.06 -2.63
CA THR A 127 22.40 13.02 -1.85
C THR A 127 23.36 12.08 -1.15
N GLN A 128 24.56 11.84 -1.71
CA GLN A 128 25.73 11.41 -0.96
C GLN A 128 26.43 12.70 -0.46
N PRO A 129 26.16 13.13 0.77
CA PRO A 129 26.58 14.45 1.22
C PRO A 129 28.09 14.52 1.44
N VAL A 130 28.62 15.74 1.39
CA VAL A 130 29.99 16.08 1.78
C VAL A 130 29.89 17.21 2.79
N PHE A 131 30.42 17.00 4.00
CA PHE A 131 30.66 18.03 4.99
C PHE A 131 32.15 18.19 5.16
N TYR A 132 32.63 19.42 5.27
CA TYR A 132 34.06 19.69 5.32
C TYR A 132 34.40 20.80 6.32
N ALA A 133 35.59 20.69 6.92
CA ALA A 133 36.16 21.71 7.79
C ALA A 133 37.68 21.56 7.86
N THR A 134 38.34 22.64 8.26
CA THR A 134 39.76 22.64 8.62
C THR A 134 39.93 23.17 10.03
N ALA A 135 40.64 22.44 10.90
CA ALA A 135 40.89 22.85 12.27
C ALA A 135 42.24 22.31 12.78
N GLY A 136 43.00 23.16 13.47
CA GLY A 136 44.27 22.75 14.10
C GLY A 136 45.30 22.13 13.14
N GLY A 137 45.34 22.55 11.87
CA GLY A 137 46.24 21.98 10.87
C GLY A 137 45.77 20.65 10.27
N HIS A 138 44.50 20.29 10.45
CA HIS A 138 43.85 19.12 9.86
C HIS A 138 42.69 19.51 8.96
N LEU A 139 42.37 18.63 8.02
CA LEU A 139 41.21 18.66 7.15
C LEU A 139 40.39 17.39 7.39
N ALA A 140 39.06 17.52 7.41
CA ALA A 140 38.16 16.36 7.34
C ALA A 140 37.05 16.62 6.33
N LEU A 141 36.75 15.62 5.50
CA LEU A 141 35.56 15.53 4.66
C LEU A 141 34.79 14.28 5.05
N ALA A 142 33.48 14.38 5.29
CA ALA A 142 32.68 13.23 5.69
C ALA A 142 31.26 13.25 5.14
N SER A 143 30.64 12.08 5.11
CA SER A 143 29.23 11.89 4.73
C SER A 143 28.22 12.28 5.82
N THR A 144 28.66 12.62 7.02
CA THR A 144 27.78 13.13 8.08
C THR A 144 28.47 14.24 8.88
N PRO A 145 27.72 15.19 9.45
CA PRO A 145 28.32 16.24 10.27
C PRO A 145 29.07 15.71 11.48
N ALA A 146 28.48 14.71 12.16
CA ALA A 146 29.05 14.11 13.36
C ALA A 146 30.41 13.45 13.11
N LEU A 147 30.62 12.82 11.93
CA LEU A 147 31.92 12.21 11.59
C LEU A 147 33.01 13.25 11.39
N ALA A 148 32.74 14.30 10.59
CA ALA A 148 33.71 15.36 10.36
C ALA A 148 34.04 16.11 11.66
N ALA A 149 33.02 16.42 12.46
CA ALA A 149 33.18 17.06 13.76
C ALA A 149 34.01 16.22 14.73
N ALA A 150 33.74 14.91 14.83
CA ALA A 150 34.51 14.01 15.68
C ALA A 150 35.98 13.87 15.23
N ALA A 151 36.24 13.89 13.92
CA ALA A 151 37.61 13.80 13.39
C ALA A 151 38.46 15.05 13.71
N LEU A 152 37.80 16.19 13.87
CA LEU A 152 38.44 17.50 14.09
C LEU A 152 38.22 18.06 15.50
N ASP A 153 37.49 17.35 16.37
CA ASP A 153 37.08 17.81 17.70
C ASP A 153 36.38 19.19 17.64
N LEU A 154 35.43 19.34 16.71
CA LEU A 154 34.69 20.60 16.53
C LEU A 154 33.66 20.79 17.65
N PRO A 155 33.53 22.01 18.20
CA PRO A 155 32.51 22.30 19.19
C PRO A 155 31.11 22.30 18.57
N VAL A 156 30.10 22.02 19.40
CA VAL A 156 28.68 22.13 19.02
C VAL A 156 28.30 23.59 18.86
N ASP A 157 27.55 23.91 17.79
CA ASP A 157 26.98 25.24 17.57
C ASP A 157 25.63 25.36 18.28
N GLU A 158 25.66 25.84 19.53
CA GLU A 158 24.45 26.00 20.37
C GLU A 158 23.45 27.00 19.80
N ASP A 159 23.91 28.02 19.07
CA ASP A 159 23.03 28.98 18.40
C ASP A 159 22.27 28.32 17.25
N ALA A 160 22.91 27.41 16.49
CA ALA A 160 22.25 26.66 15.43
C ALA A 160 21.17 25.75 15.99
N LEU A 161 21.45 25.05 17.10
CA LEU A 161 20.47 24.19 17.77
C LEU A 161 19.29 25.01 18.32
N THR A 162 19.57 26.16 18.93
CA THR A 162 18.55 27.11 19.42
C THR A 162 17.69 27.64 18.28
N LEU A 163 18.31 28.06 17.17
CA LEU A 163 17.60 28.50 15.96
C LEU A 163 16.65 27.41 15.46
N LEU A 164 17.10 26.15 15.38
CA LEU A 164 16.25 25.08 14.90
C LEU A 164 15.07 24.79 15.83
N ALA A 165 15.27 24.85 17.15
CA ALA A 165 14.20 24.70 18.12
C ALA A 165 13.13 25.79 17.92
N GLU A 166 13.56 27.04 17.76
CA GLU A 166 12.69 28.18 17.48
C GLU A 166 11.93 28.02 16.15
N LEU A 167 12.60 27.58 15.08
CA LEU A 167 11.95 27.33 13.79
C LEU A 167 10.91 26.19 13.87
N ARG A 168 11.18 25.14 14.65
CA ARG A 168 10.24 24.03 14.89
C ARG A 168 9.02 24.49 15.69
N GLU A 169 9.20 25.42 16.62
CA GLU A 169 8.10 26.02 17.35
C GLU A 169 7.23 26.90 16.46
N ARG A 170 7.83 27.76 15.63
CA ARG A 170 7.07 28.60 14.68
C ARG A 170 6.33 27.78 13.62
N ARG A 171 6.76 26.55 13.35
CA ARG A 171 6.19 25.68 12.31
C ARG A 171 5.91 24.26 12.80
N ARG A 172 5.19 24.13 13.93
CA ARG A 172 4.84 22.82 14.51
C ARG A 172 4.18 21.90 13.48
N GLY A 173 4.66 20.67 13.39
CA GLY A 173 4.15 19.64 12.48
C GLY A 173 4.67 19.72 11.04
N ALA A 174 5.42 20.76 10.67
CA ALA A 174 6.06 20.83 9.38
C ALA A 174 7.50 20.29 9.40
N VAL A 175 8.00 19.97 8.22
CA VAL A 175 9.41 19.63 8.03
C VAL A 175 10.25 20.90 8.20
N THR A 176 11.16 20.85 9.16
CA THR A 176 12.12 21.92 9.48
C THR A 176 13.51 21.34 9.67
N TYR A 177 14.52 22.02 9.14
CA TYR A 177 15.94 21.64 9.14
C TYR A 177 16.81 22.89 9.33
N LEU A 178 18.11 22.70 9.60
CA LEU A 178 19.05 23.83 9.73
C LEU A 178 19.24 24.53 8.36
N PRO A 179 18.92 25.82 8.27
CA PRO A 179 18.93 26.56 7.00
C PRO A 179 20.34 27.02 6.58
N GLY A 180 20.49 27.33 5.29
CA GLY A 180 21.69 27.92 4.73
C GLY A 180 22.91 27.00 4.89
N LEU A 181 23.99 27.58 5.39
CA LEU A 181 25.25 26.87 5.65
C LEU A 181 25.31 26.25 7.06
N ARG A 182 24.30 26.48 7.91
CA ARG A 182 24.34 26.07 9.31
C ARG A 182 24.40 24.55 9.43
N THR A 183 25.24 24.08 10.34
CA THR A 183 25.32 22.68 10.78
C THR A 183 25.24 22.64 12.32
N PRO A 184 25.13 21.46 12.94
CA PRO A 184 25.17 21.36 14.41
C PRO A 184 26.54 21.68 15.05
N TYR A 185 27.56 22.00 14.25
CA TYR A 185 28.93 22.17 14.70
C TYR A 185 29.54 23.46 14.14
N GLU A 186 30.36 24.13 14.94
CA GLU A 186 31.01 25.37 14.53
C GLU A 186 32.09 25.11 13.47
N GLY A 187 32.19 26.01 12.49
CA GLY A 187 33.20 25.94 11.42
C GLY A 187 33.00 24.80 10.41
N LEU A 188 32.00 23.95 10.59
CA LEU A 188 31.67 22.86 9.67
C LEU A 188 30.72 23.34 8.58
N LEU A 189 31.12 23.16 7.32
CA LEU A 189 30.37 23.59 6.15
C LEU A 189 29.88 22.39 5.32
N PRO A 190 28.69 22.49 4.71
CA PRO A 190 28.26 21.53 3.71
C PRO A 190 28.76 21.90 2.31
N LEU A 191 29.05 20.90 1.48
CA LEU A 191 29.10 21.10 0.03
C LEU A 191 27.66 21.13 -0.50
N VAL A 192 27.22 22.30 -0.96
CA VAL A 192 25.88 22.45 -1.53
C VAL A 192 25.82 21.85 -2.95
N PRO A 193 24.66 21.37 -3.41
CA PRO A 193 24.48 20.94 -4.79
C PRO A 193 24.93 22.02 -5.78
N ASN A 194 25.38 21.62 -6.98
CA ASN A 194 25.85 22.51 -8.06
C ASN A 194 27.17 23.24 -7.80
N CYS A 195 27.79 22.98 -6.65
CA CYS A 195 29.10 23.48 -6.29
C CYS A 195 30.10 22.33 -6.09
N LEU A 196 31.38 22.65 -6.16
CA LEU A 196 32.49 21.72 -5.97
C LEU A 196 33.50 22.32 -4.99
N LEU A 197 34.38 21.46 -4.48
CA LEU A 197 35.57 21.89 -3.73
C LEU A 197 36.83 21.67 -4.56
N ARG A 198 37.75 22.63 -4.51
CA ARG A 198 39.17 22.43 -4.84
C ARG A 198 39.96 22.50 -3.54
N ILE A 199 40.75 21.48 -3.27
CA ILE A 199 41.47 21.36 -2.01
C ILE A 199 42.95 21.17 -2.30
N ASP A 200 43.79 22.02 -1.75
CA ASP A 200 45.23 21.79 -1.72
C ASP A 200 45.57 20.96 -0.48
N PRO A 201 45.96 19.68 -0.62
CA PRO A 201 46.24 18.80 0.52
C PRO A 201 47.48 19.24 1.33
N ALA A 202 48.38 20.03 0.76
CA ALA A 202 49.60 20.48 1.45
C ALA A 202 49.32 21.70 2.35
N THR A 203 48.57 22.68 1.85
CA THR A 203 48.22 23.89 2.62
C THR A 203 46.93 23.73 3.43
N LEU A 204 46.11 22.75 3.07
CA LEU A 204 44.72 22.56 3.49
C LEU A 204 43.82 23.74 3.11
N HIS A 205 44.17 24.49 2.07
CA HIS A 205 43.29 25.51 1.53
C HIS A 205 42.10 24.83 0.83
N VAL A 206 40.89 25.29 1.11
CA VAL A 206 39.65 24.81 0.50
C VAL A 206 38.99 25.96 -0.24
N GLU A 207 38.91 25.85 -1.56
CA GLU A 207 38.11 26.72 -2.40
C GLU A 207 36.76 26.06 -2.67
N HIS A 208 35.68 26.80 -2.46
CA HIS A 208 34.32 26.41 -2.84
C HIS A 208 33.90 27.20 -4.07
N ARG A 209 33.37 26.53 -5.10
CA ARG A 209 32.95 27.19 -6.34
C ARG A 209 31.72 26.56 -6.98
N ARG A 210 30.82 27.38 -7.52
CA ARG A 210 29.73 26.95 -8.40
C ARG A 210 30.26 26.50 -9.77
N PHE A 211 29.95 25.25 -10.13
CA PHE A 211 30.31 24.69 -11.44
C PHE A 211 29.14 24.64 -12.42
N TRP A 212 27.89 24.67 -11.92
CA TRP A 212 26.67 24.61 -12.71
C TRP A 212 25.78 25.83 -12.43
N PRO A 213 25.08 26.40 -13.44
CA PRO A 213 24.97 25.95 -14.85
C PRO A 213 26.16 26.28 -15.75
N TRP A 214 26.31 25.53 -16.85
CA TRP A 214 27.37 25.78 -17.87
C TRP A 214 26.91 26.64 -19.06
N GLN A 215 25.60 26.76 -19.26
CA GLN A 215 25.00 27.47 -20.38
C GLN A 215 23.66 28.08 -19.96
N ASP A 216 23.21 29.06 -20.74
CA ASP A 216 21.93 29.72 -20.53
C ASP A 216 20.76 28.73 -20.65
N ARG A 217 19.77 28.87 -19.77
CA ARG A 217 18.53 28.11 -19.81
C ARG A 217 17.79 28.44 -21.10
N GLU A 218 17.64 27.44 -21.95
CA GLU A 218 16.77 27.50 -23.11
C GLU A 218 15.36 27.02 -22.72
N GLU A 219 14.37 27.90 -22.85
CA GLU A 219 12.97 27.49 -22.71
C GLU A 219 12.50 26.75 -23.97
N ARG A 220 11.93 25.56 -23.78
CA ARG A 220 11.45 24.68 -24.85
C ARG A 220 9.94 24.55 -24.80
N THR A 221 9.28 25.02 -25.86
CA THR A 221 7.82 24.96 -26.01
C THR A 221 7.33 23.69 -26.70
N ASP A 222 8.22 22.98 -27.43
CA ASP A 222 7.93 21.64 -27.94
C ASP A 222 7.84 20.63 -26.80
N THR A 223 6.63 20.57 -26.26
CA THR A 223 6.26 19.74 -25.12
C THR A 223 6.39 18.26 -25.44
N GLU A 224 6.18 17.86 -26.71
CA GLU A 224 6.28 16.47 -27.13
C GLU A 224 7.73 15.99 -27.06
N ALA A 225 8.64 16.73 -27.68
CA ALA A 225 10.06 16.39 -27.68
C ALA A 225 10.64 16.34 -26.26
N VAL A 226 10.25 17.31 -25.41
CA VAL A 226 10.67 17.31 -24.00
C VAL A 226 10.10 16.12 -23.24
N TYR A 227 8.84 15.75 -23.49
CA TYR A 227 8.23 14.57 -22.88
C TYR A 227 8.93 13.27 -23.26
N GLN A 228 9.21 13.06 -24.54
CA GLN A 228 9.90 11.84 -24.99
C GLN A 228 11.27 11.72 -24.33
N ARG A 229 12.07 12.81 -24.33
CA ARG A 229 13.38 12.83 -23.67
C ARG A 229 13.27 12.57 -22.16
N PHE A 230 12.29 13.18 -21.50
CA PHE A 230 12.04 12.96 -20.07
C PHE A 230 11.71 11.49 -19.78
N ARG A 231 10.77 10.90 -20.53
CA ARG A 231 10.32 9.53 -20.32
C ARG A 231 11.44 8.53 -20.60
N GLU A 232 12.14 8.67 -21.72
CA GLU A 232 13.25 7.80 -22.10
C GLU A 232 14.36 7.82 -21.06
N ARG A 233 14.77 9.03 -20.63
CA ARG A 233 15.85 9.18 -19.66
C ARG A 233 15.46 8.65 -18.28
N LEU A 234 14.28 9.00 -17.76
CA LEU A 234 13.81 8.50 -16.46
C LEU A 234 13.63 6.99 -16.47
N ALA A 235 13.08 6.40 -17.54
CA ALA A 235 12.94 4.95 -17.66
C ALA A 235 14.30 4.24 -17.69
N ALA A 236 15.26 4.78 -18.45
CA ALA A 236 16.62 4.25 -18.48
C ALA A 236 17.30 4.33 -17.11
N HIS A 237 17.18 5.47 -16.42
CA HIS A 237 17.75 5.68 -15.11
C HIS A 237 17.15 4.74 -14.06
N VAL A 238 15.81 4.67 -13.97
CA VAL A 238 15.09 3.76 -13.07
C VAL A 238 15.52 2.32 -13.27
N ARG A 239 15.64 1.87 -14.53
CA ARG A 239 16.09 0.51 -14.86
C ARG A 239 17.51 0.23 -14.34
N LEU A 240 18.43 1.18 -14.51
CA LEU A 240 19.81 1.05 -14.00
C LEU A 240 19.84 1.00 -12.47
N LEU A 241 19.07 1.86 -11.81
CA LEU A 241 19.00 1.89 -10.34
C LEU A 241 18.37 0.60 -9.78
N ALA A 242 17.27 0.14 -10.36
CA ALA A 242 16.60 -1.09 -9.95
C ALA A 242 17.49 -2.33 -10.14
N GLY A 243 18.42 -2.31 -11.10
CA GLY A 243 19.37 -3.40 -11.34
C GLY A 243 20.52 -3.51 -10.33
N LEU A 244 20.64 -2.57 -9.38
CA LEU A 244 21.71 -2.59 -8.37
C LEU A 244 21.46 -3.55 -7.19
N GLY A 245 20.31 -4.22 -7.15
CA GLY A 245 19.92 -5.16 -6.09
C GLY A 245 18.44 -5.51 -6.16
N VAL A 246 17.85 -5.99 -5.06
CA VAL A 246 16.40 -6.26 -4.99
C VAL A 246 15.67 -4.92 -4.81
N PRO A 247 14.87 -4.46 -5.80
CA PRO A 247 14.30 -3.12 -5.77
C PRO A 247 13.10 -3.01 -4.82
N ALA A 248 12.98 -1.88 -4.15
CA ALA A 248 11.83 -1.53 -3.33
C ALA A 248 11.33 -0.11 -3.64
N LEU A 249 10.02 0.09 -3.80
CA LEU A 249 9.44 1.39 -4.09
C LEU A 249 8.82 2.00 -2.84
N SER A 250 9.29 3.18 -2.42
CA SER A 250 8.52 4.00 -1.48
C SER A 250 7.34 4.64 -2.21
N LEU A 251 6.17 4.01 -2.14
CA LEU A 251 4.99 4.38 -2.89
C LEU A 251 4.01 5.19 -2.03
N THR A 252 3.43 6.24 -2.63
CA THR A 252 2.41 7.11 -2.04
C THR A 252 1.28 7.30 -3.06
N ALA A 253 0.19 7.98 -2.69
CA ALA A 253 -0.82 8.42 -3.64
C ALA A 253 -0.36 9.62 -4.50
N GLY A 254 0.77 10.24 -4.16
CA GLY A 254 1.37 11.35 -4.88
C GLY A 254 1.80 10.99 -6.32
N GLY A 255 1.84 11.99 -7.21
CA GLY A 255 2.22 11.76 -8.61
C GLY A 255 3.65 11.24 -8.79
N ASP A 256 4.57 11.75 -7.98
CA ASP A 256 6.02 11.54 -8.16
C ASP A 256 6.41 10.06 -7.95
N SER A 257 5.91 9.45 -6.87
CA SER A 257 6.11 8.01 -6.58
C SER A 257 5.37 7.10 -7.56
N ARG A 258 4.17 7.50 -8.01
CA ARG A 258 3.40 6.76 -9.00
C ARG A 258 4.07 6.78 -10.39
N VAL A 259 4.73 7.86 -10.78
CA VAL A 259 5.53 7.91 -12.01
C VAL A 259 6.75 6.99 -11.91
N THR A 260 7.45 6.99 -10.78
CA THR A 260 8.53 6.01 -10.56
C THR A 260 7.99 4.58 -10.64
N ALA A 261 6.85 4.29 -10.00
CA ALA A 261 6.24 2.96 -10.07
C ALA A 261 5.82 2.58 -11.49
N ALA A 262 5.21 3.50 -12.26
CA ALA A 262 4.84 3.31 -13.65
C ALA A 262 6.03 2.83 -14.50
N LEU A 263 7.21 3.42 -14.28
CA LEU A 263 8.42 3.12 -15.07
C LEU A 263 9.28 2.01 -14.47
N ALA A 264 9.09 1.65 -13.20
CA ALA A 264 9.89 0.63 -12.49
C ALA A 264 9.19 -0.73 -12.34
N HIS A 265 7.86 -0.81 -12.54
CA HIS A 265 7.07 -1.96 -12.10
C HIS A 265 7.54 -3.30 -12.68
N GLU A 266 7.98 -3.33 -13.94
CA GLU A 266 8.50 -4.54 -14.57
C GLU A 266 9.79 -5.01 -13.90
N GLN A 267 10.74 -4.10 -13.66
CA GLN A 267 12.00 -4.41 -12.98
C GLN A 267 11.77 -4.80 -11.53
N VAL A 268 10.79 -4.17 -10.86
CA VAL A 268 10.42 -4.52 -9.48
C VAL A 268 9.87 -5.93 -9.41
N ARG A 269 8.96 -6.30 -10.32
CA ARG A 269 8.40 -7.66 -10.38
C ARG A 269 9.47 -8.69 -10.74
N ALA A 270 10.26 -8.43 -11.78
CA ALA A 270 11.31 -9.34 -12.23
C ALA A 270 12.42 -9.54 -11.19
N GLY A 271 12.73 -8.50 -10.40
CA GLY A 271 13.75 -8.52 -9.36
C GLY A 271 13.28 -9.07 -8.01
N GLY A 272 12.05 -9.59 -7.90
CA GLY A 272 11.48 -10.07 -6.63
C GLY A 272 11.27 -8.96 -5.59
N GLY A 273 11.08 -7.72 -6.07
CA GLY A 273 10.94 -6.52 -5.27
C GLY A 273 9.52 -6.28 -4.73
N LEU A 274 9.35 -5.15 -4.04
CA LEU A 274 8.06 -4.73 -3.47
C LEU A 274 7.85 -3.22 -3.54
N ALA A 275 6.61 -2.78 -3.32
CA ALA A 275 6.27 -1.42 -2.95
C ALA A 275 5.93 -1.37 -1.46
N PHE A 276 6.15 -0.22 -0.82
CA PHE A 276 5.74 -0.01 0.56
C PHE A 276 5.29 1.42 0.82
N THR A 277 4.45 1.59 1.83
CA THR A 277 3.97 2.89 2.33
C THR A 277 3.97 2.84 3.85
N TYR A 278 4.59 3.81 4.52
CA TYR A 278 4.47 3.90 5.97
C TYR A 278 3.28 4.79 6.36
N VAL A 279 2.64 4.45 7.47
CA VAL A 279 1.52 5.23 8.01
C VAL A 279 1.72 5.46 9.50
N ASN A 280 1.43 6.68 9.93
CA ASN A 280 1.24 6.98 11.34
C ASN A 280 -0.25 6.77 11.68
N PRO A 281 -0.61 5.76 12.49
CA PRO A 281 -2.01 5.48 12.82
C PRO A 281 -2.73 6.69 13.44
N ARG A 282 -1.99 7.54 14.19
CA ARG A 282 -2.53 8.78 14.75
C ARG A 282 -2.93 9.77 13.65
N ASP A 283 -2.12 9.89 12.61
CA ASP A 283 -2.41 10.81 11.50
C ASP A 283 -3.55 10.29 10.63
N ALA A 284 -3.62 8.97 10.41
CA ALA A 284 -4.77 8.33 9.76
C ALA A 284 -6.07 8.52 10.55
N ARG A 285 -6.02 8.44 11.89
CA ARG A 285 -7.18 8.70 12.74
C ARG A 285 -7.65 10.15 12.65
N ASN A 286 -6.70 11.09 12.69
CA ASN A 286 -7.01 12.53 12.73
C ASN A 286 -7.25 13.16 11.34
N GLY A 287 -6.84 12.51 10.25
CA GLY A 287 -6.94 13.08 8.91
C GLY A 287 -7.15 12.03 7.82
N ALA A 288 -8.08 12.33 6.91
CA ALA A 288 -8.38 11.53 5.72
C ALA A 288 -7.16 11.34 4.79
N ALA A 289 -6.28 12.35 4.72
CA ALA A 289 -5.16 12.36 3.78
C ALA A 289 -4.18 11.19 3.98
N ALA A 290 -3.84 10.87 5.24
CA ALA A 290 -2.93 9.75 5.53
C ALA A 290 -3.55 8.39 5.15
N MET A 291 -4.88 8.24 5.30
CA MET A 291 -5.60 7.06 4.84
C MET A 291 -5.66 6.98 3.30
N ALA A 292 -5.96 8.10 2.64
CA ALA A 292 -5.99 8.20 1.19
C ALA A 292 -4.62 7.86 0.58
N ASP A 293 -3.53 8.23 1.26
CA ASP A 293 -2.18 7.90 0.81
C ASP A 293 -1.91 6.38 0.81
N VAL A 294 -2.24 5.70 1.92
CA VAL A 294 -2.08 4.24 2.05
C VAL A 294 -2.97 3.48 1.06
N THR A 295 -4.25 3.83 1.01
CA THR A 295 -5.23 3.15 0.13
C THR A 295 -4.93 3.41 -1.33
N GLY A 296 -4.53 4.63 -1.70
CA GLY A 296 -4.12 4.99 -3.05
C GLY A 296 -2.84 4.28 -3.49
N ALA A 297 -1.81 4.25 -2.64
CA ALA A 297 -0.56 3.54 -2.92
C ALA A 297 -0.79 2.03 -3.06
N SER A 298 -1.54 1.43 -2.14
CA SER A 298 -1.87 0.00 -2.18
C SER A 298 -2.65 -0.36 -3.46
N ALA A 299 -3.62 0.48 -3.85
CA ALA A 299 -4.37 0.25 -5.08
C ALA A 299 -3.51 0.34 -6.35
N VAL A 300 -2.57 1.29 -6.41
CA VAL A 300 -1.64 1.42 -7.54
C VAL A 300 -0.66 0.25 -7.60
N ALA A 301 -0.09 -0.16 -6.47
CA ALA A 301 0.77 -1.34 -6.42
C ALA A 301 0.03 -2.59 -6.90
N ALA A 302 -1.21 -2.77 -6.44
CA ALA A 302 -2.11 -3.81 -6.90
C ALA A 302 -2.33 -3.76 -8.43
N GLN A 303 -2.70 -2.60 -8.99
CA GLN A 303 -2.92 -2.44 -10.43
C GLN A 303 -1.67 -2.71 -11.27
N LEU A 304 -0.48 -2.43 -10.73
CA LEU A 304 0.82 -2.70 -11.36
C LEU A 304 1.33 -4.13 -11.12
N GLY A 305 0.62 -4.95 -10.32
CA GLY A 305 1.04 -6.31 -9.97
C GLY A 305 2.29 -6.37 -9.09
N ILE A 306 2.51 -5.34 -8.25
CA ILE A 306 3.64 -5.24 -7.32
C ILE A 306 3.17 -5.63 -5.91
N PRO A 307 3.89 -6.52 -5.19
CA PRO A 307 3.61 -6.77 -3.77
C PRO A 307 3.68 -5.48 -2.96
N HIS A 308 2.67 -5.18 -2.14
CA HIS A 308 2.62 -3.95 -1.35
C HIS A 308 2.70 -4.25 0.15
N ARG A 309 3.44 -3.41 0.89
CA ARG A 309 3.52 -3.48 2.34
C ARG A 309 3.17 -2.15 3.02
N VAL A 310 2.29 -2.20 4.01
CA VAL A 310 2.05 -1.06 4.91
C VAL A 310 2.98 -1.15 6.12
N LEU A 311 3.80 -0.13 6.35
CA LEU A 311 4.72 -0.06 7.49
C LEU A 311 4.14 0.78 8.62
N ARG A 312 4.28 0.33 9.86
CA ARG A 312 3.82 1.08 11.03
C ARG A 312 4.87 2.10 11.46
N TRP A 313 4.57 3.38 11.28
CA TRP A 313 5.35 4.44 11.94
C TRP A 313 5.29 4.25 13.45
N ARG A 314 6.45 4.16 14.10
CA ARG A 314 6.57 4.00 15.56
C ARG A 314 7.95 4.45 16.03
N GLN A 315 8.02 5.03 17.22
CA GLN A 315 9.30 5.34 17.84
C GLN A 315 10.08 4.06 18.15
N PRO A 316 11.41 4.06 17.98
CA PRO A 316 12.24 2.94 18.43
C PRO A 316 12.24 2.84 19.96
N PRO A 317 12.40 1.62 20.52
CA PRO A 317 12.68 1.45 21.94
C PRO A 317 13.94 2.23 22.32
N GLU A 318 13.87 3.00 23.41
CA GLU A 318 15.01 3.75 23.91
C GLU A 318 16.17 2.82 24.28
N GLY A 319 17.39 3.18 23.84
CA GLY A 319 18.59 2.36 24.06
C GLY A 319 18.66 1.09 23.20
N GLY A 320 17.65 0.81 22.37
CA GLY A 320 17.68 -0.27 21.40
C GLY A 320 18.72 -0.03 20.30
N ALA A 321 19.07 -1.09 19.56
CA ALA A 321 20.12 -1.03 18.53
C ALA A 321 19.89 0.12 17.51
N PHE A 322 18.68 0.23 16.96
CA PHE A 322 18.36 1.33 16.03
C PHE A 322 18.50 2.71 16.69
N ASP A 323 18.02 2.88 17.93
CA ASP A 323 18.11 4.16 18.63
C ASP A 323 19.57 4.60 18.81
N LEU A 324 20.44 3.68 19.22
CA LEU A 324 21.88 3.94 19.37
C LEU A 324 22.53 4.32 18.03
N LEU A 325 22.28 3.55 16.97
CA LEU A 325 22.84 3.82 15.64
C LEU A 325 22.40 5.19 15.09
N HIS A 326 21.11 5.48 15.21
CA HIS A 326 20.53 6.73 14.73
C HIS A 326 21.05 7.93 15.52
N ARG A 327 21.12 7.85 16.87
CA ARG A 327 21.66 8.94 17.70
C ARG A 327 23.12 9.24 17.37
N ARG A 328 23.96 8.21 17.17
CA ARG A 328 25.36 8.40 16.75
C ARG A 328 25.49 9.03 15.37
N THR A 329 24.64 8.61 14.44
CA THR A 329 24.67 9.10 13.05
C THR A 329 24.39 10.60 12.94
N TYR A 330 23.46 11.10 13.75
CA TYR A 330 22.96 12.47 13.65
C TYR A 330 23.36 13.40 14.80
N ALA A 331 24.16 12.94 15.76
CA ALA A 331 24.52 13.72 16.94
C ALA A 331 25.03 15.13 16.57
N PRO A 332 24.75 16.15 17.42
CA PRO A 332 23.78 16.15 18.52
C PRO A 332 22.32 16.29 18.04
N LEU A 333 22.10 16.61 16.76
CA LEU A 333 20.80 16.93 16.20
C LEU A 333 20.04 15.70 15.69
N VAL A 334 19.26 15.06 16.56
CA VAL A 334 18.51 13.85 16.19
C VAL A 334 17.20 14.20 15.45
N PRO A 335 17.01 13.78 14.18
CA PRO A 335 15.75 13.97 13.45
C PRO A 335 14.65 12.99 13.91
N SER A 336 13.47 13.05 13.27
CA SER A 336 12.35 12.16 13.59
C SER A 336 12.65 10.71 13.20
N ARG A 337 12.67 9.83 14.21
CA ARG A 337 13.09 8.42 14.06
C ARG A 337 12.01 7.48 13.53
N GLY A 338 10.74 7.84 13.60
CA GLY A 338 9.68 6.83 13.52
C GLY A 338 9.50 6.16 12.16
N ALA A 339 9.72 6.91 11.06
CA ALA A 339 9.68 6.35 9.71
C ALA A 339 10.96 5.55 9.40
N ALA A 340 12.12 6.07 9.81
CA ALA A 340 13.40 5.39 9.70
C ALA A 340 13.41 4.05 10.44
N HIS A 341 12.87 4.02 11.67
CA HIS A 341 12.72 2.81 12.46
C HIS A 341 11.74 1.82 11.81
N ALA A 342 10.61 2.28 11.27
CA ALA A 342 9.68 1.41 10.57
C ALA A 342 10.35 0.73 9.36
N MET A 343 11.11 1.48 8.56
CA MET A 343 11.90 0.92 7.46
C MET A 343 12.93 -0.10 7.97
N TRP A 344 13.73 0.26 8.97
CA TRP A 344 14.77 -0.60 9.51
C TRP A 344 14.26 -1.90 10.15
N ALA A 345 13.14 -1.81 10.88
CA ALA A 345 12.59 -2.93 11.63
C ALA A 345 11.74 -3.85 10.77
N ASP A 346 11.02 -3.28 9.79
CA ASP A 346 10.03 -4.03 9.04
C ASP A 346 10.64 -4.52 7.72
N LEU A 347 11.37 -3.71 6.96
CA LEU A 347 11.83 -4.09 5.61
C LEU A 347 12.99 -5.11 5.63
N PRO A 348 13.07 -5.98 4.61
CA PRO A 348 14.27 -6.79 4.37
C PRO A 348 15.54 -5.94 4.34
N ARG A 349 16.60 -6.48 4.93
CA ARG A 349 17.94 -5.88 4.83
C ARG A 349 18.43 -5.99 3.38
N ASP A 350 19.25 -5.03 2.96
CA ASP A 350 19.93 -5.00 1.65
C ASP A 350 19.04 -4.87 0.40
N LEU A 351 17.90 -4.21 0.52
CA LEU A 351 17.11 -3.72 -0.62
C LEU A 351 17.75 -2.48 -1.29
N VAL A 352 17.36 -2.24 -2.54
CA VAL A 352 17.56 -0.96 -3.24
C VAL A 352 16.24 -0.21 -3.24
N GLN A 353 16.08 0.71 -2.30
CA GLN A 353 14.91 1.58 -2.27
C GLN A 353 15.02 2.66 -3.34
N LEU A 354 14.03 2.74 -4.23
CA LEU A 354 13.79 3.88 -5.09
C LEU A 354 12.84 4.85 -4.39
N GLN A 355 13.32 6.07 -4.16
CA GLN A 355 12.58 7.12 -3.48
C GLN A 355 12.50 8.37 -4.36
N SER A 356 11.28 8.74 -4.75
CA SER A 356 11.02 9.72 -5.81
C SER A 356 11.19 11.20 -5.42
N ASN A 357 11.86 11.48 -4.30
CA ASN A 357 12.19 12.86 -3.93
C ASN A 357 13.12 13.49 -4.96
N GLY A 358 12.97 14.80 -5.19
CA GLY A 358 13.77 15.58 -6.14
C GLY A 358 13.02 15.88 -7.44
N ALA A 359 11.90 15.19 -7.70
CA ALA A 359 11.01 15.53 -8.82
C ALA A 359 10.55 16.99 -8.73
N GLU A 360 10.36 17.50 -7.52
CA GLU A 360 9.80 18.83 -7.28
C GLU A 360 10.75 19.97 -7.67
N THR A 361 12.04 19.68 -7.87
CA THR A 361 13.01 20.58 -8.52
C THR A 361 12.53 20.96 -9.92
N GLY A 362 12.02 19.98 -10.69
CA GLY A 362 11.50 20.20 -12.03
C GLY A 362 10.02 20.59 -12.10
N THR A 363 9.27 20.52 -10.99
CA THR A 363 7.81 20.78 -10.96
C THR A 363 7.40 21.98 -10.10
N ALA A 364 8.26 22.98 -9.98
CA ALA A 364 7.95 24.25 -9.33
C ALA A 364 7.39 24.14 -7.90
N PHE A 365 8.18 23.55 -6.98
CA PHE A 365 7.79 23.43 -5.56
C PHE A 365 7.40 24.78 -4.93
N LEU A 366 8.21 25.82 -5.17
CA LEU A 366 7.94 27.18 -4.73
C LEU A 366 7.05 27.88 -5.76
N ARG A 367 5.73 27.86 -5.50
CA ARG A 367 4.69 28.42 -6.38
C ARG A 367 4.52 29.93 -6.28
N ARG A 368 4.86 30.52 -5.12
CA ARG A 368 4.82 31.96 -4.93
C ARG A 368 6.14 32.55 -5.41
N ARG A 369 6.18 32.93 -6.70
CA ARG A 369 7.36 33.51 -7.34
C ARG A 369 7.23 35.02 -7.45
N THR A 370 8.31 35.72 -7.16
CA THR A 370 8.42 37.18 -7.36
C THR A 370 9.78 37.51 -7.91
N ASP A 371 9.90 38.65 -8.60
CA ASP A 371 11.18 39.16 -9.12
C ASP A 371 11.97 39.95 -8.07
N GLU A 372 11.58 39.85 -6.79
CA GLU A 372 12.29 40.52 -5.71
C GLU A 372 13.73 39.97 -5.61
N PRO A 373 14.75 40.84 -5.50
CA PRO A 373 16.12 40.40 -5.32
C PRO A 373 16.27 39.47 -4.12
N LEU A 374 17.11 38.44 -4.29
CA LEU A 374 17.42 37.54 -3.19
C LEU A 374 18.10 38.28 -2.05
N SER A 375 17.61 38.02 -0.83
CA SER A 375 18.18 38.50 0.43
C SER A 375 18.02 37.41 1.48
N PRO A 376 18.78 37.44 2.60
CA PRO A 376 18.59 36.50 3.70
C PRO A 376 17.14 36.42 4.18
N LEU A 377 16.44 37.56 4.23
CA LEU A 377 15.02 37.62 4.61
C LEU A 377 14.12 36.93 3.58
N ARG A 378 14.38 37.15 2.28
CA ARG A 378 13.63 36.51 1.21
C ARG A 378 13.78 34.99 1.26
N LEU A 379 14.99 34.49 1.44
CA LEU A 379 15.27 33.05 1.56
C LEU A 379 14.61 32.43 2.80
N ALA A 380 14.66 33.13 3.94
CA ALA A 380 13.96 32.73 5.16
C ALA A 380 12.44 32.57 4.93
N ARG A 381 11.82 33.57 4.28
CA ARG A 381 10.39 33.53 3.93
C ARG A 381 10.06 32.41 2.95
N MET A 382 10.90 32.17 1.94
CA MET A 382 10.74 31.05 1.00
C MET A 382 10.79 29.70 1.70
N MET A 383 11.77 29.47 2.57
CA MET A 383 11.95 28.21 3.31
C MET A 383 10.81 27.95 4.31
N MET A 384 10.34 29.01 4.98
CA MET A 384 9.25 28.93 5.97
C MET A 384 7.86 29.01 5.36
N HIS A 385 7.75 29.28 4.04
CA HIS A 385 6.49 29.59 3.35
C HIS A 385 5.71 30.74 4.00
N ALA A 386 6.43 31.77 4.49
CA ALA A 386 5.86 32.94 5.13
C ALA A 386 5.76 34.12 4.15
N ALA A 387 4.72 34.95 4.31
CA ALA A 387 4.58 36.19 3.54
C ALA A 387 5.26 37.38 4.25
N GLU A 388 5.24 37.37 5.57
CA GLU A 388 5.76 38.42 6.45
C GLU A 388 6.41 37.80 7.70
N GLY A 389 7.13 38.61 8.48
CA GLY A 389 7.92 38.16 9.62
C GLY A 389 9.27 37.57 9.24
N LEU A 390 10.03 37.14 10.26
CA LEU A 390 11.39 36.53 10.21
C LEU A 390 12.55 37.53 10.07
N GLU A 391 12.32 38.83 10.19
CA GLU A 391 13.38 39.85 10.17
C GLU A 391 14.43 39.59 11.25
N ASP A 392 13.98 39.11 12.41
CA ASP A 392 14.80 38.73 13.57
C ASP A 392 15.64 37.46 13.34
N LEU A 393 15.19 36.56 12.45
CA LEU A 393 15.85 35.27 12.20
C LEU A 393 16.63 35.23 10.88
N ALA A 394 16.30 36.09 9.92
CA ALA A 394 16.82 36.05 8.56
C ALA A 394 18.36 35.97 8.48
N GLY A 395 19.05 36.81 9.27
CA GLY A 395 20.51 36.79 9.35
C GLY A 395 21.05 35.49 9.92
N ARG A 396 20.46 34.98 11.01
CA ARG A 396 20.85 33.68 11.61
C ARG A 396 20.63 32.52 10.64
N MET A 397 19.63 32.61 9.76
CA MET A 397 19.30 31.56 8.82
C MET A 397 20.19 31.52 7.56
N TYR A 398 20.50 32.67 6.97
CA TYR A 398 21.04 32.74 5.60
C TYR A 398 22.22 33.71 5.40
N THR A 399 22.80 34.29 6.46
CA THR A 399 24.03 35.09 6.31
C THR A 399 25.13 34.27 5.61
N GLY A 400 25.76 34.89 4.61
CA GLY A 400 26.85 34.29 3.82
C GLY A 400 26.41 33.25 2.77
N TYR A 401 25.17 32.73 2.81
CA TYR A 401 24.76 31.67 1.89
C TYR A 401 24.73 32.14 0.42
N LEU A 402 24.20 33.34 0.14
CA LEU A 402 24.09 33.85 -1.23
C LEU A 402 25.45 34.00 -1.91
N GLU A 403 26.45 34.43 -1.16
CA GLU A 403 27.84 34.59 -1.61
C GLU A 403 28.49 33.22 -1.77
N HIS A 404 28.39 32.36 -0.75
CA HIS A 404 28.98 31.03 -0.75
C HIS A 404 28.46 30.16 -1.90
N ALA A 405 27.14 30.12 -2.10
CA ALA A 405 26.52 29.37 -3.18
C ALA A 405 26.54 30.12 -4.52
N GLU A 406 27.12 31.32 -4.60
CA GLU A 406 27.17 32.14 -5.84
C GLU A 406 25.78 32.29 -6.50
N MET A 407 24.77 32.70 -5.73
CA MET A 407 23.37 32.80 -6.18
C MET A 407 23.06 34.10 -6.94
N GLN A 408 24.08 34.74 -7.54
CA GLN A 408 23.86 35.96 -8.32
C GLN A 408 23.20 35.62 -9.66
N PRO A 409 22.27 36.45 -10.19
CA PRO A 409 21.58 36.16 -11.46
C PRO A 409 22.52 35.83 -12.63
N ALA A 410 23.68 36.50 -12.72
CA ALA A 410 24.69 36.25 -13.76
C ALA A 410 25.35 34.85 -13.67
N ARG A 411 25.34 34.23 -12.48
CA ARG A 411 25.86 32.87 -12.25
C ARG A 411 24.79 31.79 -12.42
N LEU A 412 23.51 32.18 -12.46
CA LEU A 412 22.38 31.26 -12.62
C LEU A 412 21.95 31.06 -14.07
N HIS A 413 22.55 31.75 -15.04
CA HIS A 413 22.36 31.47 -16.47
C HIS A 413 20.88 31.33 -16.89
N GLY A 414 20.01 32.23 -16.41
CA GLY A 414 18.58 32.21 -16.74
C GLY A 414 17.73 31.13 -16.04
N TYR A 415 18.32 30.29 -15.19
CA TYR A 415 17.55 29.40 -14.31
C TYR A 415 16.88 30.19 -13.19
N ASP A 416 15.63 29.83 -12.89
CA ASP A 416 14.85 30.49 -11.85
C ASP A 416 15.42 30.17 -10.46
N HIS A 417 15.77 31.21 -9.72
CA HIS A 417 16.39 31.09 -8.42
C HIS A 417 15.50 30.38 -7.37
N HIS A 418 14.17 30.34 -7.55
CA HIS A 418 13.27 29.57 -6.69
C HIS A 418 13.49 28.06 -6.86
N ASP A 419 13.72 27.60 -8.10
CA ASP A 419 13.99 26.19 -8.39
C ASP A 419 15.39 25.80 -7.90
N VAL A 420 16.39 26.64 -8.16
CA VAL A 420 17.78 26.43 -7.68
C VAL A 420 17.85 26.44 -6.15
N PHE A 421 17.13 27.35 -5.49
CA PHE A 421 17.08 27.40 -4.03
C PHE A 421 16.40 26.15 -3.44
N TYR A 422 15.30 25.65 -4.03
CA TYR A 422 14.72 24.38 -3.62
C TYR A 422 15.71 23.22 -3.76
N TRP A 423 16.38 23.16 -4.91
CA TRP A 423 17.38 22.14 -5.23
C TRP A 423 18.51 22.15 -4.18
N GLU A 424 19.09 23.30 -3.90
CA GLU A 424 20.26 23.39 -3.02
C GLU A 424 19.90 23.30 -1.54
N GLN A 425 18.83 23.96 -1.09
CA GLN A 425 18.47 23.99 0.32
C GLN A 425 17.62 22.80 0.75
N ARG A 426 16.53 22.51 0.05
CA ARG A 426 15.65 21.45 0.52
C ARG A 426 16.29 20.08 0.31
N MET A 427 16.81 19.82 -0.90
CA MET A 427 17.41 18.52 -1.19
C MET A 427 18.80 18.38 -0.57
N GLY A 428 19.65 19.40 -0.70
CA GLY A 428 21.01 19.39 -0.14
C GLY A 428 21.11 19.50 1.40
N ARG A 429 20.03 19.89 2.10
CA ARG A 429 20.03 19.97 3.59
C ARG A 429 19.07 19.00 4.27
N TRP A 430 17.82 18.89 3.80
CA TRP A 430 16.84 17.94 4.35
C TRP A 430 16.84 16.60 3.61
N GLY A 431 16.97 16.62 2.28
CA GLY A 431 16.90 15.42 1.45
C GLY A 431 17.92 14.36 1.85
N TRP A 432 19.19 14.72 2.03
CA TRP A 432 20.23 13.77 2.43
C TRP A 432 19.93 13.05 3.75
N GLN A 433 19.36 13.75 4.75
CA GLN A 433 18.95 13.14 6.02
C GLN A 433 17.86 12.08 5.77
N LYS A 434 16.89 12.41 4.92
CA LYS A 434 15.80 11.50 4.58
C LYS A 434 16.30 10.23 3.87
N PHE A 435 17.37 10.32 3.07
CA PHE A 435 17.98 9.15 2.42
C PHE A 435 18.81 8.33 3.40
N LEU A 436 19.58 8.99 4.27
CA LEU A 436 20.38 8.34 5.31
C LEU A 436 19.51 7.56 6.33
N ASP A 437 18.29 8.02 6.59
CA ASP A 437 17.31 7.28 7.41
C ASP A 437 17.04 5.86 6.88
N GLY A 438 16.94 5.69 5.56
CA GLY A 438 16.76 4.38 4.95
C GLY A 438 18.06 3.60 4.85
N ASP A 439 19.20 4.29 4.69
CA ASP A 439 20.52 3.65 4.62
C ASP A 439 20.88 2.85 5.88
N LEU A 440 20.29 3.19 7.03
CA LEU A 440 20.47 2.41 8.27
C LEU A 440 20.00 0.95 8.13
N GLY A 441 19.03 0.67 7.26
CA GLY A 441 18.48 -0.69 7.04
C GLY A 441 18.84 -1.30 5.69
N HIS A 442 18.87 -0.49 4.64
CA HIS A 442 19.06 -0.92 3.25
C HIS A 442 19.79 0.18 2.48
N ARG A 443 19.61 0.33 1.17
CA ARG A 443 20.23 1.42 0.38
C ARG A 443 19.15 2.28 -0.25
N VAL A 444 19.25 3.60 -0.13
CA VAL A 444 18.31 4.53 -0.79
C VAL A 444 18.93 5.19 -2.01
N LEU A 445 18.22 5.13 -3.14
CA LEU A 445 18.54 5.79 -4.40
C LEU A 445 17.35 6.65 -4.85
N ALA A 446 17.64 7.73 -5.58
CA ALA A 446 16.65 8.71 -6.00
C ALA A 446 16.52 8.74 -7.54
N PRO A 447 15.40 8.28 -8.12
CA PRO A 447 15.16 8.29 -9.57
C PRO A 447 15.21 9.67 -10.23
N PHE A 448 15.01 10.75 -9.47
CA PHE A 448 15.12 12.11 -9.97
C PHE A 448 16.49 12.74 -9.71
N ASN A 449 17.44 11.98 -9.15
CA ASN A 449 18.81 12.42 -8.95
C ASN A 449 19.67 12.20 -10.20
N ASP A 450 19.32 12.96 -11.24
CA ASP A 450 19.96 12.98 -12.55
C ASP A 450 19.85 14.40 -13.09
N ARG A 451 20.99 15.09 -13.24
CA ARG A 451 21.03 16.51 -13.63
C ARG A 451 20.42 16.76 -15.00
N VAL A 452 20.70 15.90 -15.98
CA VAL A 452 20.20 16.07 -17.36
C VAL A 452 18.69 15.83 -17.40
N LEU A 453 18.17 14.92 -16.57
CA LEU A 453 16.73 14.75 -16.40
C LEU A 453 16.10 16.04 -15.83
N LEU A 454 16.70 16.63 -14.79
CA LEU A 454 16.22 17.86 -14.17
C LEU A 454 16.27 19.05 -15.12
N GLU A 455 17.35 19.21 -15.88
CA GLU A 455 17.46 20.24 -16.93
C GLU A 455 16.38 20.06 -18.01
N THR A 456 16.10 18.81 -18.40
CA THR A 456 15.01 18.49 -19.34
C THR A 456 13.66 18.96 -18.79
N MET A 457 13.40 18.75 -17.49
CA MET A 457 12.18 19.25 -16.83
C MET A 457 12.15 20.78 -16.73
N LEU A 458 13.28 21.39 -16.36
CA LEU A 458 13.42 22.84 -16.16
C LEU A 458 13.37 23.65 -17.47
N ALA A 459 13.64 23.01 -18.62
CA ALA A 459 13.49 23.61 -19.94
C ALA A 459 12.03 23.99 -20.25
N LEU A 460 11.03 23.36 -19.62
CA LEU A 460 9.63 23.72 -19.86
C LEU A 460 9.26 25.10 -19.29
N PRO A 461 8.33 25.82 -19.96
CA PRO A 461 7.65 26.98 -19.39
C PRO A 461 7.07 26.72 -17.99
N TYR A 462 7.13 27.73 -17.12
CA TYR A 462 6.66 27.63 -15.73
C TYR A 462 5.25 27.02 -15.57
N PRO A 463 4.20 27.42 -16.32
CA PRO A 463 2.86 26.87 -16.15
C PRO A 463 2.79 25.35 -16.41
N GLN A 464 3.62 24.82 -17.31
CA GLN A 464 3.67 23.40 -17.63
C GLN A 464 4.39 22.59 -16.54
N ARG A 465 5.42 23.18 -15.92
CA ARG A 465 6.10 22.60 -14.76
C ARG A 465 5.21 22.59 -13.53
N GLU A 466 4.53 23.70 -13.24
CA GLU A 466 3.60 23.83 -12.11
C GLU A 466 2.44 22.83 -12.21
N SER A 467 1.88 22.65 -13.40
CA SER A 467 0.82 21.66 -13.65
C SER A 467 1.30 20.20 -13.63
N LYS A 468 2.60 19.96 -13.40
CA LYS A 468 3.24 18.63 -13.41
C LYS A 468 2.98 17.85 -14.70
N MET A 469 2.92 18.54 -15.84
CA MET A 469 2.47 17.96 -17.11
C MET A 469 3.23 16.69 -17.50
N LEU A 470 4.57 16.68 -17.39
CA LEU A 470 5.39 15.50 -17.71
C LEU A 470 4.99 14.28 -16.87
N LEU A 471 4.74 14.49 -15.58
CA LEU A 471 4.34 13.41 -14.67
C LEU A 471 2.92 12.93 -14.97
N ALA A 472 2.00 13.87 -15.22
CA ALA A 472 0.64 13.54 -15.62
C ALA A 472 0.60 12.69 -16.89
N ARG A 473 1.47 12.99 -17.84
CA ARG A 473 1.56 12.29 -19.13
C ARG A 473 2.15 10.88 -19.02
N VAL A 474 3.16 10.64 -18.17
CA VAL A 474 3.58 9.26 -17.88
C VAL A 474 2.43 8.44 -17.29
N LEU A 475 1.62 9.05 -16.42
CA LEU A 475 0.45 8.39 -15.86
C LEU A 475 -0.68 8.22 -16.89
N GLU A 476 -0.74 9.02 -17.96
CA GLU A 476 -1.58 8.79 -19.15
C GLU A 476 -1.15 7.55 -19.92
N ASP A 477 0.16 7.43 -20.17
CA ASP A 477 0.74 6.29 -20.90
C ASP A 477 0.68 4.98 -20.11
N VAL A 478 0.63 5.06 -18.77
CA VAL A 478 0.51 3.89 -17.88
C VAL A 478 -0.72 4.04 -16.97
N PRO A 479 -1.93 3.78 -17.47
CA PRO A 479 -3.17 3.97 -16.71
C PRO A 479 -3.23 3.17 -15.39
N ALA A 480 -2.55 2.02 -15.33
CA ALA A 480 -2.45 1.19 -14.12
C ALA A 480 -1.69 1.88 -12.96
N ALA A 481 -0.93 2.94 -13.23
CA ALA A 481 -0.26 3.75 -12.19
C ALA A 481 -1.13 4.92 -11.69
N ARG A 482 -2.35 5.07 -12.21
CA ARG A 482 -3.29 6.11 -11.75
C ARG A 482 -4.02 5.65 -10.51
N LEU A 483 -4.40 6.61 -9.67
CA LEU A 483 -5.35 6.30 -8.62
C LEU A 483 -6.64 5.75 -9.23
N PRO A 484 -7.23 4.68 -8.66
CA PRO A 484 -8.50 4.16 -9.12
C PRO A 484 -9.54 5.28 -9.10
N ARG A 485 -10.20 5.51 -10.23
CA ARG A 485 -11.39 6.34 -10.25
C ARG A 485 -12.58 5.48 -9.86
N THR A 486 -13.45 5.99 -8.98
CA THR A 486 -14.75 5.33 -8.82
C THR A 486 -15.42 5.31 -10.19
N PRO A 487 -15.80 4.14 -10.75
CA PRO A 487 -16.60 4.14 -11.96
C PRO A 487 -17.85 4.96 -11.68
N ALA A 488 -18.06 6.02 -12.47
CA ALA A 488 -19.29 6.79 -12.39
C ALA A 488 -20.43 5.78 -12.57
N ALA A 489 -21.34 5.70 -11.58
CA ALA A 489 -22.51 4.87 -11.72
C ALA A 489 -23.14 5.18 -13.08
N PRO A 490 -23.44 4.16 -13.92
CA PRO A 490 -23.90 4.39 -15.28
C PRO A 490 -25.00 5.44 -15.22
N ALA A 491 -24.76 6.58 -15.87
CA ALA A 491 -25.71 7.68 -15.84
C ALA A 491 -27.02 7.10 -16.36
N SER A 492 -28.04 7.04 -15.49
CA SER A 492 -29.36 6.65 -15.98
C SER A 492 -29.71 7.59 -17.13
N LEU A 493 -30.37 7.09 -18.18
CA LEU A 493 -30.86 7.92 -19.31
C LEU A 493 -31.53 9.22 -18.83
N ALA A 494 -32.12 9.20 -17.63
CA ALA A 494 -32.68 10.36 -16.95
C ALA A 494 -31.65 11.47 -16.64
N ARG A 495 -30.41 11.16 -16.21
CA ARG A 495 -29.36 12.18 -15.93
C ARG A 495 -28.82 12.85 -17.20
N SER A 496 -28.75 12.13 -18.32
CA SER A 496 -28.39 12.74 -19.62
C SER A 496 -29.47 13.70 -20.13
N VAL A 497 -30.74 13.45 -19.79
CA VAL A 497 -31.87 14.33 -20.17
C VAL A 497 -31.99 15.53 -19.22
N THR A 498 -31.64 15.41 -17.93
CA THR A 498 -31.73 16.55 -16.99
C THR A 498 -30.74 17.68 -17.29
N GLY A 499 -29.56 17.36 -17.84
CA GLY A 499 -28.57 18.35 -18.26
C GLY A 499 -29.03 19.26 -19.42
N LEU A 500 -30.09 18.87 -20.13
CA LEU A 500 -30.67 19.61 -21.26
C LEU A 500 -31.91 20.45 -20.88
N LEU A 501 -32.34 20.45 -19.61
CA LEU A 501 -33.56 21.10 -19.15
C LEU A 501 -33.29 22.40 -18.34
N PRO A 502 -34.23 23.38 -18.31
CA PRO A 502 -34.06 24.62 -17.55
C PRO A 502 -34.09 24.42 -16.02
N GLY A 503 -33.31 25.23 -15.29
CA GLY A 503 -32.89 24.99 -13.90
C GLY A 503 -33.95 24.86 -12.78
N ARG A 504 -35.26 24.99 -13.04
CA ARG A 504 -36.31 24.58 -12.07
C ARG A 504 -36.79 23.14 -12.32
N ALA A 505 -36.80 22.67 -13.57
CA ALA A 505 -37.15 21.29 -13.93
C ALA A 505 -36.02 20.32 -13.57
N THR A 506 -34.76 20.72 -13.81
CA THR A 506 -33.54 19.98 -13.42
C THR A 506 -33.53 19.66 -11.94
N ARG A 507 -33.76 20.66 -11.07
CA ARG A 507 -33.79 20.48 -9.60
C ARG A 507 -34.87 19.50 -9.12
N ARG A 508 -36.05 19.50 -9.74
CA ARG A 508 -37.12 18.55 -9.39
C ARG A 508 -36.80 17.14 -9.87
N LEU A 509 -36.29 16.98 -11.09
CA LEU A 509 -35.91 15.68 -11.62
C LEU A 509 -34.69 15.10 -10.88
N ASP A 510 -33.67 15.88 -10.58
CA ASP A 510 -32.50 15.43 -9.82
C ASP A 510 -32.90 14.93 -8.42
N ALA A 511 -33.87 15.59 -7.78
CA ALA A 511 -34.43 15.13 -6.51
C ALA A 511 -35.23 13.83 -6.63
N VAL A 512 -35.83 13.54 -7.79
CA VAL A 512 -36.54 12.28 -8.08
C VAL A 512 -35.56 11.17 -8.44
N VAL A 513 -34.56 11.45 -9.29
CA VAL A 513 -33.49 10.52 -9.67
C VAL A 513 -32.68 10.12 -8.44
N GLY A 514 -32.24 11.09 -7.62
CA GLY A 514 -31.54 10.83 -6.37
C GLY A 514 -32.39 10.05 -5.35
N ARG A 515 -33.72 10.22 -5.35
CA ARG A 515 -34.62 9.38 -4.54
C ARG A 515 -34.69 7.94 -5.07
N ARG A 516 -34.78 7.74 -6.39
CA ARG A 516 -34.78 6.40 -7.01
C ARG A 516 -33.46 5.66 -6.80
N GLU A 517 -32.33 6.34 -6.93
CA GLU A 517 -31.00 5.76 -6.71
C GLU A 517 -30.82 5.32 -5.26
N ARG A 518 -31.20 6.17 -4.29
CA ARG A 518 -31.22 5.79 -2.88
C ARG A 518 -32.14 4.61 -2.60
N ALA A 519 -33.34 4.59 -3.18
CA ALA A 519 -34.28 3.48 -3.01
C ALA A 519 -33.73 2.17 -3.61
N ALA A 520 -33.07 2.23 -4.76
CA ALA A 520 -32.43 1.07 -5.38
C ALA A 520 -31.23 0.55 -4.56
N GLU A 521 -30.42 1.45 -4.00
CA GLU A 521 -29.29 1.10 -3.13
C GLU A 521 -29.75 0.51 -1.80
N THR A 522 -30.76 1.10 -1.17
CA THR A 522 -31.40 0.54 0.02
C THR A 522 -32.02 -0.82 -0.27
N SER A 523 -32.69 -0.99 -1.41
CA SER A 523 -33.24 -2.29 -1.83
C SER A 523 -32.15 -3.34 -2.10
N ARG A 524 -30.99 -2.93 -2.65
CA ARG A 524 -29.81 -3.81 -2.88
C ARG A 524 -29.21 -4.32 -1.56
N LEU A 525 -29.19 -3.48 -0.53
CA LEU A 525 -28.51 -3.74 0.74
C LEU A 525 -29.45 -4.32 1.81
N ALA A 526 -30.74 -4.01 1.76
CA ALA A 526 -31.72 -4.54 2.71
C ALA A 526 -32.05 -5.99 2.35
N PHE A 527 -31.85 -6.91 3.30
CA PHE A 527 -32.11 -8.35 3.14
C PHE A 527 -31.46 -8.93 1.86
N ALA A 528 -30.20 -8.59 1.60
CA ALA A 528 -29.48 -9.06 0.42
C ALA A 528 -29.45 -10.60 0.36
N GLN A 529 -29.97 -11.17 -0.74
CA GLN A 529 -30.19 -12.62 -0.87
C GLN A 529 -31.13 -13.22 0.21
N GLY A 530 -32.02 -12.42 0.79
CA GLY A 530 -32.98 -12.88 1.77
C GLY A 530 -34.08 -13.77 1.17
N TYR A 531 -34.78 -14.49 2.03
CA TYR A 531 -35.93 -15.32 1.68
C TYR A 531 -36.95 -15.38 2.81
N ALA A 532 -38.17 -15.78 2.44
CA ALA A 532 -39.27 -16.06 3.36
C ALA A 532 -40.13 -17.18 2.77
N VAL A 533 -40.18 -18.33 3.45
CA VAL A 533 -41.08 -19.45 3.16
C VAL A 533 -42.27 -19.34 4.11
N LEU A 534 -43.41 -18.88 3.60
CA LEU A 534 -44.59 -18.55 4.41
C LEU A 534 -45.88 -18.93 3.68
N PRO A 535 -47.01 -19.10 4.40
CA PRO A 535 -48.33 -19.27 3.78
C PRO A 535 -48.70 -18.05 2.92
N PRO A 536 -49.44 -18.23 1.81
CA PRO A 536 -50.03 -17.12 1.07
C PRO A 536 -50.86 -16.23 2.00
N GLY A 537 -50.53 -14.93 2.02
CA GLY A 537 -51.28 -13.96 2.82
C GLY A 537 -50.93 -13.94 4.30
N ALA A 538 -49.82 -14.55 4.73
CA ALA A 538 -49.33 -14.47 6.11
C ALA A 538 -49.31 -13.01 6.60
N HIS A 539 -50.10 -12.75 7.66
CA HIS A 539 -50.20 -11.44 8.29
C HIS A 539 -48.89 -11.09 9.01
N GLY A 540 -48.59 -9.78 9.12
CA GLY A 540 -47.38 -9.33 9.81
C GLY A 540 -46.07 -9.57 9.04
N THR A 541 -46.10 -9.78 7.73
CA THR A 541 -44.89 -9.97 6.93
C THR A 541 -44.38 -8.66 6.34
N ARG A 542 -43.05 -8.45 6.40
CA ARG A 542 -42.35 -7.27 5.84
C ARG A 542 -41.53 -7.62 4.60
N VAL A 543 -41.98 -8.62 3.86
CA VAL A 543 -41.31 -9.11 2.65
C VAL A 543 -41.34 -8.04 1.55
N PRO A 544 -40.19 -7.65 0.97
CA PRO A 544 -40.17 -6.65 -0.10
C PRO A 544 -41.01 -7.06 -1.31
N ALA A 545 -41.79 -6.10 -1.86
CA ALA A 545 -42.72 -6.37 -2.96
C ALA A 545 -42.05 -6.93 -4.22
N GLY A 546 -40.79 -6.55 -4.50
CA GLY A 546 -40.03 -6.99 -5.67
C GLY A 546 -39.40 -8.39 -5.57
N TRP A 547 -39.64 -9.13 -4.48
CA TRP A 547 -39.14 -10.50 -4.35
C TRP A 547 -39.92 -11.48 -5.21
N GLY A 548 -39.18 -12.39 -5.86
CA GLY A 548 -39.71 -13.49 -6.65
C GLY A 548 -40.57 -14.43 -5.82
N ARG A 549 -41.40 -15.24 -6.49
CA ARG A 549 -42.36 -16.15 -5.85
C ARG A 549 -42.24 -17.54 -6.46
N LEU A 550 -42.09 -18.55 -5.60
CA LEU A 550 -42.14 -19.97 -5.97
C LEU A 550 -43.11 -20.69 -5.02
N THR A 551 -44.10 -21.39 -5.57
CA THR A 551 -45.05 -22.18 -4.77
C THR A 551 -44.44 -23.54 -4.44
N LEU A 552 -44.47 -23.93 -3.17
CA LEU A 552 -43.97 -25.23 -2.72
C LEU A 552 -45.08 -26.28 -2.75
N PRO A 553 -44.74 -27.59 -2.81
CA PRO A 553 -45.73 -28.67 -2.81
C PRO A 553 -46.68 -28.63 -1.61
N GLN A 554 -47.89 -29.18 -1.80
CA GLN A 554 -48.86 -29.31 -0.70
C GLN A 554 -48.28 -30.18 0.43
N GLY A 555 -48.44 -29.71 1.68
CA GLY A 555 -47.90 -30.36 2.88
C GLY A 555 -46.50 -29.88 3.30
N ALA A 556 -45.86 -28.99 2.53
CA ALA A 556 -44.64 -28.32 2.98
C ALA A 556 -44.91 -27.54 4.29
N PHE A 557 -44.07 -27.76 5.31
CA PHE A 557 -44.25 -27.23 6.67
C PHE A 557 -45.56 -27.68 7.36
N GLY A 558 -46.06 -28.89 7.03
CA GLY A 558 -47.19 -29.54 7.71
C GLY A 558 -48.54 -29.43 6.99
N ARG A 559 -49.53 -30.20 7.46
CA ARG A 559 -50.88 -30.27 6.85
C ARG A 559 -51.81 -29.11 7.22
N THR A 560 -51.45 -28.31 8.23
CA THR A 560 -52.29 -27.23 8.77
C THR A 560 -52.31 -25.98 7.89
N SER A 561 -51.36 -25.81 6.97
CA SER A 561 -51.37 -24.71 6.00
C SER A 561 -52.28 -25.05 4.81
N GLY A 562 -53.60 -24.92 4.98
CA GLY A 562 -54.60 -25.19 3.92
C GLY A 562 -54.43 -24.39 2.63
N ALA A 563 -53.60 -23.33 2.63
CA ALA A 563 -53.30 -22.47 1.48
C ALA A 563 -52.02 -22.85 0.71
N GLY A 564 -51.26 -23.87 1.14
CA GLY A 564 -49.92 -24.18 0.61
C GLY A 564 -48.84 -23.22 1.13
N MET A 565 -47.57 -23.50 0.82
CA MET A 565 -46.43 -22.63 1.20
C MET A 565 -45.84 -21.92 -0.02
N VAL A 566 -45.31 -20.72 0.20
CA VAL A 566 -44.71 -19.90 -0.84
C VAL A 566 -43.33 -19.44 -0.39
N LEU A 567 -42.32 -19.75 -1.20
CA LEU A 567 -41.01 -19.10 -1.13
C LEU A 567 -41.11 -17.73 -1.79
N ARG A 568 -40.92 -16.68 -1.01
CA ARG A 568 -40.57 -15.34 -1.46
C ARG A 568 -39.06 -15.18 -1.35
N HIS A 569 -38.39 -14.74 -2.40
CA HIS A 569 -36.93 -14.64 -2.38
C HIS A 569 -36.41 -13.38 -3.09
N HIS A 570 -35.28 -12.90 -2.59
CA HIS A 570 -34.51 -11.85 -3.25
C HIS A 570 -34.06 -12.31 -4.66
N PRO A 571 -34.08 -11.43 -5.69
CA PRO A 571 -33.74 -11.83 -7.07
C PRO A 571 -32.34 -12.41 -7.25
N ARG A 572 -31.40 -12.01 -6.39
CA ARG A 572 -30.00 -12.51 -6.39
C ARG A 572 -29.76 -13.72 -5.48
N LEU A 573 -30.79 -14.29 -4.83
CA LEU A 573 -30.62 -15.51 -4.04
C LEU A 573 -30.56 -16.71 -5.00
N PRO A 574 -29.41 -17.40 -5.12
CA PRO A 574 -29.36 -18.63 -5.88
C PRO A 574 -30.22 -19.67 -5.17
N HIS A 575 -31.02 -20.41 -5.92
CA HIS A 575 -31.85 -21.46 -5.36
C HIS A 575 -32.20 -22.49 -6.45
N ALA A 576 -32.58 -23.68 -6.01
CA ALA A 576 -33.10 -24.71 -6.88
C ALA A 576 -34.13 -25.56 -6.14
N PHE A 577 -35.11 -26.05 -6.90
CA PHE A 577 -36.13 -26.95 -6.43
C PHE A 577 -36.06 -28.23 -7.27
N ALA A 578 -36.05 -29.38 -6.60
CA ALA A 578 -36.15 -30.71 -7.21
C ALA A 578 -37.21 -31.49 -6.45
N GLY A 579 -38.19 -32.06 -7.13
CA GLY A 579 -39.29 -32.74 -6.45
C GLY A 579 -40.27 -33.42 -7.37
N ASP A 580 -40.95 -34.42 -6.84
CA ASP A 580 -42.07 -35.11 -7.44
C ASP A 580 -43.18 -35.34 -6.40
N GLY A 581 -44.21 -36.10 -6.75
CA GLY A 581 -45.32 -36.39 -5.83
C GLY A 581 -44.95 -37.22 -4.60
N SER A 582 -43.73 -37.76 -4.51
CA SER A 582 -43.24 -38.63 -3.43
C SER A 582 -42.31 -37.92 -2.45
N GLY A 583 -41.57 -36.89 -2.91
CA GLY A 583 -40.70 -36.06 -2.07
C GLY A 583 -40.14 -34.87 -2.82
N TRP A 584 -39.65 -33.86 -2.10
CA TRP A 584 -39.11 -32.63 -2.66
C TRP A 584 -37.96 -32.06 -1.83
N VAL A 585 -37.06 -31.35 -2.50
CA VAL A 585 -35.90 -30.64 -1.94
C VAL A 585 -35.87 -29.24 -2.54
N LEU A 586 -35.78 -28.25 -1.67
CA LEU A 586 -35.45 -26.87 -1.99
C LEU A 586 -34.08 -26.56 -1.38
N VAL A 587 -33.14 -26.14 -2.22
CA VAL A 587 -31.84 -25.65 -1.76
C VAL A 587 -31.73 -24.17 -2.05
N LEU A 588 -31.46 -23.39 -1.02
CA LEU A 588 -31.22 -21.95 -1.08
C LEU A 588 -29.72 -21.69 -0.90
N GLY A 589 -29.18 -20.70 -1.58
CA GLY A 589 -27.76 -20.33 -1.52
C GLY A 589 -26.87 -21.03 -2.52
N GLU A 590 -25.60 -21.12 -2.17
CA GLU A 590 -24.51 -21.66 -2.98
C GLU A 590 -23.84 -22.83 -2.26
N PRO A 591 -24.54 -23.97 -2.13
CA PRO A 591 -23.94 -25.17 -1.57
C PRO A 591 -22.83 -25.69 -2.49
N ALA A 592 -21.89 -26.41 -1.91
CA ALA A 592 -20.96 -27.27 -2.62
C ALA A 592 -20.92 -28.64 -1.91
N TRP A 593 -20.60 -29.68 -2.67
CA TRP A 593 -20.44 -31.03 -2.14
C TRP A 593 -19.03 -31.52 -2.48
N LEU A 594 -18.16 -31.58 -1.46
CA LEU A 594 -16.75 -31.89 -1.66
C LEU A 594 -16.51 -33.26 -2.29
N ARG A 595 -17.15 -34.32 -1.75
CA ARG A 595 -16.93 -35.71 -2.18
C ARG A 595 -17.11 -35.89 -3.69
N HIS A 596 -18.05 -35.18 -4.29
CA HIS A 596 -18.42 -35.30 -5.71
C HIS A 596 -18.03 -34.07 -6.55
N GLU A 597 -17.32 -33.11 -5.96
CA GLU A 597 -16.94 -31.83 -6.58
C GLU A 597 -18.11 -31.08 -7.24
N LEU A 598 -19.31 -31.19 -6.65
CA LEU A 598 -20.50 -30.53 -7.15
C LEU A 598 -20.56 -29.11 -6.60
N ASP A 599 -20.84 -28.14 -7.47
CA ASP A 599 -21.01 -26.73 -7.10
C ASP A 599 -22.39 -26.21 -7.56
N GLY A 600 -23.13 -25.62 -6.62
CA GLY A 600 -24.37 -24.90 -6.91
C GLY A 600 -25.66 -25.64 -6.55
N PRO A 601 -26.75 -24.88 -6.34
CA PRO A 601 -27.98 -25.40 -5.76
C PRO A 601 -28.69 -26.40 -6.68
N GLN A 602 -28.61 -26.27 -8.01
CA GLN A 602 -29.32 -27.15 -8.95
C GLN A 602 -28.82 -28.59 -8.92
N VAL A 603 -27.51 -28.78 -8.88
CA VAL A 603 -26.93 -30.13 -8.85
C VAL A 603 -27.14 -30.74 -7.46
N VAL A 604 -26.92 -29.97 -6.39
CA VAL A 604 -27.14 -30.42 -5.02
C VAL A 604 -28.61 -30.79 -4.77
N ALA A 605 -29.57 -29.96 -5.20
CA ALA A 605 -31.00 -30.26 -5.01
C ALA A 605 -31.41 -31.57 -5.68
N ARG A 606 -30.92 -31.84 -6.91
CA ARG A 606 -31.19 -33.09 -7.61
C ARG A 606 -30.62 -34.30 -6.88
N VAL A 607 -29.36 -34.23 -6.46
CA VAL A 607 -28.73 -35.35 -5.74
C VAL A 607 -29.42 -35.64 -4.41
N LEU A 608 -29.76 -34.59 -3.64
CA LEU A 608 -30.51 -34.76 -2.39
C LEU A 608 -31.92 -35.32 -2.65
N HIS A 609 -32.57 -34.95 -3.77
CA HIS A 609 -33.87 -35.49 -4.14
C HIS A 609 -33.77 -36.97 -4.53
N ASP A 610 -32.75 -37.36 -5.30
CA ASP A 610 -32.50 -38.76 -5.67
C ASP A 610 -32.27 -39.65 -4.43
N LEU A 611 -31.54 -39.13 -3.42
CA LEU A 611 -31.36 -39.77 -2.11
C LEU A 611 -32.67 -39.91 -1.32
N LEU A 612 -33.56 -38.92 -1.44
CA LEU A 612 -34.86 -38.93 -0.79
C LEU A 612 -35.80 -39.99 -1.38
N VAL A 613 -35.93 -40.05 -2.72
CA VAL A 613 -36.92 -40.91 -3.40
C VAL A 613 -36.38 -42.30 -3.76
N GLY A 614 -35.06 -42.52 -3.69
CA GLY A 614 -34.45 -43.82 -3.95
C GLY A 614 -34.42 -44.21 -5.43
N GLY A 615 -34.27 -43.24 -6.33
CA GLY A 615 -34.19 -43.48 -7.77
C GLY A 615 -33.04 -44.44 -8.16
N THR A 616 -33.32 -45.42 -9.02
CA THR A 616 -32.33 -46.37 -9.57
C THR A 616 -31.36 -45.75 -10.58
N GLN A 617 -31.54 -44.47 -10.95
CA GLN A 617 -30.67 -43.75 -11.89
C GLN A 617 -29.74 -42.71 -11.24
N GLY A 618 -29.78 -42.57 -9.91
CA GLY A 618 -28.72 -41.87 -9.21
C GLY A 618 -27.42 -42.67 -9.37
N PRO A 619 -26.27 -42.04 -9.70
CA PRO A 619 -25.02 -42.77 -9.81
C PRO A 619 -24.80 -43.61 -8.54
N GLN A 620 -24.36 -44.87 -8.68
CA GLN A 620 -24.02 -45.82 -7.58
C GLN A 620 -23.04 -45.23 -6.52
N LEU A 621 -22.55 -44.02 -6.75
CA LEU A 621 -21.62 -43.21 -5.98
C LEU A 621 -22.13 -42.72 -4.61
N LEU A 622 -23.38 -42.97 -4.22
CA LEU A 622 -24.02 -42.34 -3.03
C LEU A 622 -24.58 -43.30 -1.98
N ALA A 623 -24.54 -44.62 -2.22
CA ALA A 623 -25.05 -45.61 -1.27
C ALA A 623 -23.97 -45.99 -0.25
N ASP A 624 -23.75 -45.12 0.73
CA ASP A 624 -23.23 -45.58 2.02
C ASP A 624 -24.31 -46.44 2.72
N ASP A 625 -23.94 -47.39 3.59
CA ASP A 625 -24.82 -48.35 4.29
C ASP A 625 -26.00 -47.75 5.10
N ARG A 626 -26.18 -46.42 5.09
CA ARG A 626 -27.15 -45.67 5.90
C ARG A 626 -28.56 -45.51 5.28
N GLY A 627 -28.85 -46.19 4.16
CA GLY A 627 -30.23 -46.30 3.63
C GLY A 627 -30.71 -45.11 2.78
N ARG A 628 -32.03 -45.04 2.54
CA ARG A 628 -32.73 -44.04 1.69
C ARG A 628 -33.71 -43.22 2.53
N GLY A 629 -34.11 -42.05 2.04
CA GLY A 629 -35.10 -41.19 2.69
C GLY A 629 -34.47 -40.03 3.46
N LEU A 630 -35.23 -39.40 4.35
CA LEU A 630 -34.83 -38.13 4.96
C LEU A 630 -33.56 -38.20 5.81
N ASP A 631 -33.31 -39.31 6.51
CA ASP A 631 -32.11 -39.46 7.35
C ASP A 631 -30.84 -39.47 6.48
N ALA A 632 -30.91 -40.04 5.27
CA ALA A 632 -29.83 -39.98 4.29
C ALA A 632 -29.61 -38.56 3.74
N VAL A 633 -30.70 -37.78 3.55
CA VAL A 633 -30.61 -36.37 3.15
C VAL A 633 -30.00 -35.51 4.26
N VAL A 634 -30.35 -35.76 5.53
CA VAL A 634 -29.76 -35.05 6.68
C VAL A 634 -28.26 -35.36 6.77
N ALA A 635 -27.86 -36.62 6.66
CA ALA A 635 -26.44 -37.00 6.64
C ALA A 635 -25.67 -36.40 5.45
N ALA A 636 -26.24 -36.44 4.24
CA ALA A 636 -25.64 -35.83 3.06
C ALA A 636 -25.53 -34.30 3.20
N GLY A 637 -26.58 -33.66 3.70
CA GLY A 637 -26.62 -32.23 3.93
C GLY A 637 -25.69 -31.75 5.05
N ALA A 638 -25.38 -32.61 6.03
CA ALA A 638 -24.38 -32.34 7.06
C ALA A 638 -22.95 -32.29 6.48
N GLY A 639 -22.71 -33.02 5.38
CA GLY A 639 -21.44 -33.03 4.65
C GLY A 639 -21.32 -31.97 3.55
N LEU A 640 -22.38 -31.19 3.29
CA LEU A 640 -22.32 -30.05 2.38
C LEU A 640 -21.47 -28.93 2.97
N VAL A 641 -20.96 -28.10 2.06
CA VAL A 641 -20.13 -26.95 2.39
C VAL A 641 -20.64 -25.70 1.67
N GLY A 642 -20.07 -24.54 2.02
CA GLY A 642 -20.47 -23.26 1.45
C GLY A 642 -21.64 -22.63 2.21
N ARG A 643 -22.45 -21.83 1.53
CA ARG A 643 -23.52 -21.04 2.16
C ARG A 643 -24.87 -21.54 1.69
N TYR A 644 -25.67 -22.13 2.56
CA TYR A 644 -26.89 -22.78 2.13
C TYR A 644 -27.96 -22.92 3.22
N VAL A 645 -29.19 -23.12 2.77
CA VAL A 645 -30.30 -23.67 3.56
C VAL A 645 -30.94 -24.76 2.72
N VAL A 646 -30.99 -25.96 3.28
CA VAL A 646 -31.70 -27.10 2.67
C VAL A 646 -33.03 -27.23 3.38
N VAL A 647 -34.11 -27.16 2.61
CA VAL A 647 -35.47 -27.47 3.03
C VAL A 647 -35.92 -28.70 2.25
N VAL A 648 -36.15 -29.81 2.93
CA VAL A 648 -36.55 -31.08 2.31
C VAL A 648 -37.85 -31.56 2.92
N GLY A 649 -38.74 -32.15 2.15
CA GLY A 649 -39.97 -32.70 2.69
C GLY A 649 -40.54 -33.86 1.91
N ASP A 650 -41.33 -34.67 2.61
CA ASP A 650 -42.23 -35.66 2.04
C ASP A 650 -43.69 -35.28 2.34
N ARG A 651 -44.64 -36.21 2.19
CA ARG A 651 -46.08 -35.94 2.46
C ARG A 651 -46.43 -35.79 3.95
N ARG A 652 -45.50 -36.05 4.86
CA ARG A 652 -45.71 -36.12 6.32
C ARG A 652 -44.87 -35.11 7.08
N ARG A 653 -43.60 -34.93 6.69
CA ARG A 653 -42.62 -34.12 7.43
C ARG A 653 -41.80 -33.21 6.52
N THR A 654 -41.41 -32.05 7.05
CA THR A 654 -40.44 -31.13 6.42
C THR A 654 -39.25 -30.97 7.36
N LEU A 655 -38.03 -31.11 6.83
CA LEU A 655 -36.79 -30.84 7.55
C LEU A 655 -36.10 -29.59 7.01
N VAL A 656 -35.50 -28.80 7.88
CA VAL A 656 -34.67 -27.64 7.53
C VAL A 656 -33.31 -27.76 8.21
N MET A 657 -32.26 -27.53 7.43
CA MET A 657 -30.88 -27.47 7.91
C MET A 657 -30.15 -26.30 7.23
N THR A 658 -29.32 -25.61 8.00
CA THR A 658 -28.50 -24.47 7.54
C THR A 658 -27.06 -24.91 7.25
N ASP A 659 -26.23 -24.01 6.72
CA ASP A 659 -24.77 -24.14 6.76
C ASP A 659 -24.22 -23.89 8.19
N PRO A 660 -22.99 -24.35 8.53
CA PRO A 660 -22.45 -24.22 9.89
C PRO A 660 -22.15 -22.79 10.34
N LEU A 661 -22.23 -21.80 9.45
CA LEU A 661 -22.12 -20.38 9.79
C LEU A 661 -23.50 -19.72 9.90
N SER A 662 -24.58 -20.45 9.63
CA SER A 662 -25.93 -19.92 9.43
C SER A 662 -25.91 -18.67 8.53
N ALA A 663 -25.10 -18.70 7.46
CA ALA A 663 -24.73 -17.51 6.71
C ALA A 663 -25.88 -16.89 5.89
N LEU A 664 -26.94 -17.66 5.63
CA LEU A 664 -28.19 -17.16 5.05
C LEU A 664 -29.23 -16.72 6.09
N GLY A 665 -28.97 -16.97 7.38
CA GLY A 665 -29.94 -16.82 8.46
C GLY A 665 -31.13 -17.77 8.33
N ALA A 666 -31.73 -18.13 9.46
CA ALA A 666 -32.91 -18.98 9.52
C ALA A 666 -33.65 -18.67 10.81
N HIS A 667 -34.87 -18.14 10.69
CA HIS A 667 -35.71 -17.73 11.80
C HIS A 667 -37.11 -18.29 11.64
N LEU A 668 -37.66 -18.81 12.73
CA LEU A 668 -38.98 -19.40 12.81
C LEU A 668 -39.96 -18.38 13.39
N PRO A 669 -41.10 -18.11 12.73
CA PRO A 669 -42.18 -17.35 13.35
C PRO A 669 -42.71 -18.10 14.59
N ALA A 670 -42.95 -17.40 15.70
CA ALA A 670 -43.54 -18.01 16.90
C ALA A 670 -44.96 -18.57 16.66
N ASP A 671 -45.77 -17.84 15.88
CA ASP A 671 -47.22 -18.11 15.73
C ASP A 671 -47.61 -18.66 14.35
N SER A 672 -46.65 -19.00 13.49
CA SER A 672 -46.95 -19.40 12.10
C SER A 672 -45.94 -20.40 11.56
N PRO A 673 -46.38 -21.45 10.83
CA PRO A 673 -45.46 -22.36 10.15
C PRO A 673 -44.73 -21.62 9.03
N GLY A 674 -43.40 -21.66 9.07
CA GLY A 674 -42.57 -21.07 8.03
C GLY A 674 -41.13 -20.81 8.46
N LEU A 675 -40.39 -20.17 7.58
CA LEU A 675 -38.97 -19.87 7.76
C LEU A 675 -38.61 -18.58 7.05
N VAL A 676 -37.91 -17.67 7.72
CA VAL A 676 -37.40 -16.44 7.12
C VAL A 676 -35.91 -16.29 7.34
N SER A 677 -35.19 -15.62 6.43
CA SER A 677 -33.76 -15.41 6.59
C SER A 677 -33.40 -14.42 7.70
N HIS A 678 -34.31 -13.51 8.06
CA HIS A 678 -34.07 -12.47 9.07
C HIS A 678 -35.31 -12.26 9.93
N ALA A 679 -35.13 -12.16 11.25
CA ALA A 679 -36.22 -11.88 12.21
C ALA A 679 -37.11 -10.69 11.78
N ARG A 680 -36.49 -9.63 11.23
CA ARG A 680 -37.17 -8.39 10.83
C ARG A 680 -38.08 -8.53 9.60
N LEU A 681 -38.08 -9.67 8.91
CA LEU A 681 -39.06 -9.96 7.85
C LEU A 681 -40.46 -10.27 8.40
N LEU A 682 -40.59 -10.41 9.73
CA LEU A 682 -41.82 -10.68 10.44
C LEU A 682 -42.10 -9.60 11.49
N VAL A 683 -43.37 -9.45 11.85
CA VAL A 683 -43.86 -8.66 12.97
C VAL A 683 -44.17 -9.66 14.08
N GLY A 684 -43.40 -9.64 15.17
CA GLY A 684 -43.52 -10.56 16.29
C GLY A 684 -42.20 -11.22 16.65
N ASP A 685 -42.24 -12.12 17.62
CA ASP A 685 -41.07 -12.87 18.06
C ASP A 685 -40.70 -13.96 17.06
N THR A 686 -39.40 -14.19 16.92
CA THR A 686 -38.85 -15.24 16.06
C THR A 686 -37.78 -16.01 16.79
N LEU A 687 -37.73 -17.32 16.58
CA LEU A 687 -36.68 -18.19 17.11
C LEU A 687 -35.60 -18.39 16.04
N PRO A 688 -34.34 -17.96 16.24
CA PRO A 688 -33.25 -18.29 15.33
C PRO A 688 -32.93 -19.79 15.38
N LEU A 689 -32.66 -20.39 14.23
CA LEU A 689 -32.18 -21.77 14.11
C LEU A 689 -30.66 -21.80 14.28
N SER A 690 -30.17 -22.59 15.22
CA SER A 690 -28.74 -22.83 15.41
C SER A 690 -28.14 -23.58 14.22
N PRO A 691 -26.86 -23.35 13.85
CA PRO A 691 -26.18 -24.16 12.84
C PRO A 691 -26.08 -25.64 13.22
N ASP A 692 -26.22 -25.99 14.50
CA ASP A 692 -26.16 -27.38 14.96
C ASP A 692 -27.55 -28.00 15.15
N GLU A 693 -28.62 -27.28 14.82
CA GLU A 693 -29.99 -27.79 14.92
C GLU A 693 -30.57 -28.16 13.54
N VAL A 694 -31.33 -29.26 13.51
CA VAL A 694 -32.23 -29.62 12.41
C VAL A 694 -33.66 -29.36 12.88
N LEU A 695 -34.36 -28.52 12.14
CA LEU A 695 -35.79 -28.31 12.37
C LEU A 695 -36.57 -29.42 11.65
N ALA A 696 -37.43 -30.11 12.39
CA ALA A 696 -38.45 -31.00 11.86
C ALA A 696 -39.85 -30.41 12.07
N VAL A 697 -40.64 -30.33 11.02
CA VAL A 697 -42.04 -29.90 11.07
C VAL A 697 -42.92 -31.07 10.68
N GLU A 698 -43.59 -31.66 11.68
CA GLU A 698 -44.52 -32.77 11.54
C GLU A 698 -45.72 -32.58 12.50
N GLY A 699 -46.94 -32.80 12.01
CA GLY A 699 -48.13 -32.80 12.87
C GLY A 699 -48.37 -31.51 13.66
N ALA A 700 -48.16 -31.56 14.98
CA ALA A 700 -48.59 -30.56 15.97
C ALA A 700 -47.69 -29.31 16.08
N GLY A 701 -46.54 -29.26 15.42
CA GLY A 701 -45.67 -28.08 15.44
C GLY A 701 -44.21 -28.36 15.05
N PRO A 702 -43.36 -27.31 15.03
CA PRO A 702 -41.92 -27.44 14.81
C PRO A 702 -41.23 -28.10 16.02
N THR A 703 -40.29 -29.01 15.75
CA THR A 703 -39.39 -29.62 16.73
C THR A 703 -37.95 -29.36 16.31
N LEU A 704 -37.09 -28.96 17.24
CA LEU A 704 -35.65 -28.79 17.01
C LEU A 704 -34.92 -30.01 17.57
N THR A 705 -33.97 -30.54 16.80
CA THR A 705 -33.13 -31.67 17.21
C THR A 705 -31.68 -31.34 16.89
N GLU A 706 -30.78 -31.61 17.82
CA GLU A 706 -29.34 -31.43 17.58
C GLU A 706 -28.87 -32.35 16.46
N LEU A 707 -28.06 -31.82 15.56
CA LEU A 707 -27.57 -32.51 14.37
C LEU A 707 -26.71 -33.71 14.74
N ASP A 708 -25.96 -33.65 15.84
CA ASP A 708 -25.12 -34.74 16.34
C ASP A 708 -25.92 -35.94 16.87
N GLN A 709 -27.19 -35.74 17.25
CA GLN A 709 -28.13 -36.81 17.60
C GLN A 709 -28.64 -37.55 16.36
N LEU A 710 -28.64 -36.88 15.20
CA LEU A 710 -29.13 -37.43 13.93
C LEU A 710 -27.99 -37.98 13.05
N VAL A 711 -26.80 -37.41 13.17
CA VAL A 711 -25.65 -37.71 12.30
C VAL A 711 -24.39 -37.83 13.14
N ASP A 712 -23.75 -39.01 13.08
CA ASP A 712 -22.39 -39.20 13.57
C ASP A 712 -21.40 -38.48 12.62
N LEU A 713 -21.11 -37.22 12.95
CA LEU A 713 -20.21 -36.33 12.21
C LEU A 713 -18.75 -36.86 12.16
N PRO A 714 -18.16 -37.38 13.26
CA PRO A 714 -16.86 -38.05 13.21
C PRO A 714 -16.81 -39.18 12.17
N SER A 715 -17.79 -40.09 12.19
CA SER A 715 -17.83 -41.20 11.21
C SER A 715 -18.17 -40.75 9.79
N LEU A 716 -18.79 -39.58 9.62
CA LEU A 716 -19.03 -38.97 8.31
C LEU A 716 -17.77 -38.30 7.75
N ALA A 717 -16.90 -37.79 8.62
CA ALA A 717 -15.62 -37.17 8.25
C ALA A 717 -14.58 -38.20 7.79
N LEU A 718 -14.65 -39.45 8.29
CA LEU A 718 -13.69 -40.49 7.93
C LEU A 718 -13.67 -40.77 6.42
N PRO A 719 -12.49 -40.85 5.78
CA PRO A 719 -12.36 -41.17 4.36
C PRO A 719 -12.88 -42.60 4.11
N ARG A 720 -13.75 -42.75 3.10
CA ARG A 720 -14.31 -44.04 2.69
C ARG A 720 -13.76 -44.51 1.36
N HIS A 721 -13.27 -43.57 0.55
CA HIS A 721 -12.60 -43.82 -0.71
C HIS A 721 -11.17 -43.28 -0.67
N VAL A 722 -10.30 -43.83 -1.53
CA VAL A 722 -8.90 -43.38 -1.66
C VAL A 722 -8.80 -41.89 -2.05
N GLU A 723 -9.81 -41.39 -2.75
CA GLU A 723 -9.90 -39.99 -3.19
C GLU A 723 -10.47 -39.04 -2.12
N ASP A 724 -10.96 -39.57 -1.00
CA ASP A 724 -11.49 -38.75 0.08
C ASP A 724 -10.34 -38.04 0.83
N PRO A 725 -10.53 -36.76 1.22
CA PRO A 725 -9.52 -36.04 1.98
C PRO A 725 -9.26 -36.74 3.32
N THR A 726 -7.98 -37.02 3.60
CA THR A 726 -7.56 -37.72 4.82
C THR A 726 -7.28 -36.78 6.00
N THR A 727 -7.10 -35.49 5.71
CA THR A 727 -6.80 -34.45 6.70
C THR A 727 -7.71 -33.23 6.52
N GLY A 728 -7.79 -32.40 7.56
CA GLY A 728 -8.52 -31.13 7.48
C GLY A 728 -7.95 -30.20 6.42
N ALA A 729 -6.62 -30.22 6.23
CA ALA A 729 -5.93 -29.44 5.20
C ALA A 729 -6.32 -29.89 3.78
N ASP A 730 -6.34 -31.21 3.51
CA ASP A 730 -6.76 -31.75 2.21
C ASP A 730 -8.21 -31.38 1.89
N ARG A 731 -9.07 -31.45 2.90
CA ARG A 731 -10.50 -31.12 2.77
C ARG A 731 -10.69 -29.63 2.47
N LEU A 732 -10.00 -28.76 3.20
CA LEU A 732 -10.01 -27.32 2.94
C LEU A 732 -9.44 -26.99 1.55
N ALA A 733 -8.37 -27.66 1.14
CA ALA A 733 -7.79 -27.52 -0.20
C ALA A 733 -8.79 -27.90 -1.31
N ARG A 734 -9.55 -28.98 -1.11
CA ARG A 734 -10.59 -29.41 -2.05
C ARG A 734 -11.75 -28.40 -2.08
N HIS A 735 -12.17 -27.89 -0.92
CA HIS A 735 -13.22 -26.88 -0.84
C HIS A 735 -12.84 -25.59 -1.55
N THR A 736 -11.66 -25.05 -1.25
CA THR A 736 -11.14 -23.83 -1.90
C THR A 736 -10.99 -24.00 -3.41
N ARG A 737 -10.59 -25.18 -3.90
CA ARG A 737 -10.56 -25.50 -5.33
C ARG A 737 -11.94 -25.39 -5.98
N ILE A 738 -12.97 -26.01 -5.39
CA ILE A 738 -14.35 -25.91 -5.91
C ILE A 738 -14.82 -24.45 -5.92
N LEU A 739 -14.55 -23.71 -4.83
CA LEU A 739 -14.92 -22.30 -4.74
C LEU A 739 -14.18 -21.42 -5.75
N SER A 740 -12.97 -21.78 -6.17
CA SER A 740 -12.21 -21.00 -7.17
C SER A 740 -12.87 -21.00 -8.55
N HIS A 741 -13.72 -21.99 -8.87
CA HIS A 741 -14.49 -22.03 -10.12
C HIS A 741 -15.59 -20.94 -10.18
N ARG A 742 -15.90 -20.31 -9.05
CA ARG A 742 -16.95 -19.28 -8.93
C ARG A 742 -16.52 -17.90 -9.45
N GLY A 743 -15.23 -17.69 -9.66
CA GLY A 743 -14.61 -16.43 -10.12
C GLY A 743 -13.28 -16.14 -9.41
N PRO A 744 -12.57 -15.06 -9.78
CA PRO A 744 -11.30 -14.68 -9.18
C PRO A 744 -11.41 -14.50 -7.67
N ALA A 745 -10.66 -15.31 -6.91
CA ALA A 745 -10.70 -15.30 -5.45
C ALA A 745 -10.03 -14.05 -4.88
N TRP A 746 -10.74 -13.37 -3.96
CA TRP A 746 -10.21 -12.29 -3.16
C TRP A 746 -10.42 -12.56 -1.67
N LEU A 747 -9.35 -12.80 -0.92
CA LEU A 747 -9.45 -13.08 0.52
C LEU A 747 -9.60 -11.80 1.32
N GLY A 748 -10.69 -11.66 2.08
CA GLY A 748 -10.80 -10.71 3.18
C GLY A 748 -9.82 -11.09 4.29
N LEU A 749 -8.60 -10.57 4.19
CA LEU A 749 -7.48 -10.96 5.01
C LEU A 749 -7.42 -10.11 6.27
N THR A 750 -7.41 -10.80 7.42
CA THR A 750 -7.20 -10.23 8.75
C THR A 750 -5.95 -10.86 9.39
N ALA A 751 -5.58 -10.39 10.58
CA ALA A 751 -4.54 -10.99 11.41
C ALA A 751 -4.99 -12.34 12.05
N SER A 752 -6.19 -12.84 11.75
CA SER A 752 -6.64 -14.16 12.22
C SER A 752 -5.82 -15.32 11.64
N ARG A 753 -5.71 -16.43 12.38
CA ARG A 753 -5.08 -17.67 11.89
C ARG A 753 -5.80 -18.24 10.68
N ALA A 754 -7.14 -18.19 10.68
CA ALA A 754 -7.96 -18.71 9.59
C ALA A 754 -7.68 -18.02 8.24
N GLY A 755 -7.48 -16.70 8.24
CA GLY A 755 -7.04 -15.99 7.03
C GLY A 755 -5.67 -16.47 6.52
N ALA A 756 -4.72 -16.74 7.43
CA ALA A 756 -3.41 -17.23 7.05
C ALA A 756 -3.45 -18.64 6.43
N GLU A 757 -4.32 -19.52 6.94
CA GLU A 757 -4.52 -20.88 6.39
C GLU A 757 -5.08 -20.86 4.95
N LEU A 758 -5.75 -19.77 4.54
CA LEU A 758 -6.28 -19.62 3.18
C LEU A 758 -5.29 -19.03 2.16
N LEU A 759 -4.19 -18.42 2.61
CA LEU A 759 -3.21 -17.78 1.71
C LEU A 759 -2.57 -18.77 0.71
N PRO A 760 -2.13 -19.98 1.09
CA PRO A 760 -1.58 -20.93 0.12
C PRO A 760 -2.58 -21.33 -0.98
N HIS A 761 -3.86 -21.42 -0.64
CA HIS A 761 -4.92 -21.75 -1.59
C HIS A 761 -5.21 -20.59 -2.54
N LEU A 762 -5.08 -19.36 -2.06
CA LEU A 762 -5.24 -18.14 -2.85
C LEU A 762 -4.11 -17.98 -3.88
N VAL A 763 -2.87 -18.33 -3.50
CA VAL A 763 -1.72 -18.38 -4.44
C VAL A 763 -1.99 -19.39 -5.56
N ALA A 764 -2.47 -20.59 -5.20
CA ALA A 764 -2.79 -21.63 -6.18
C ALA A 764 -3.89 -21.22 -7.17
N SER A 765 -4.82 -20.34 -6.76
CA SER A 765 -5.88 -19.81 -7.63
C SER A 765 -5.51 -18.49 -8.33
N ALA A 766 -4.27 -18.01 -8.22
CA ALA A 766 -3.84 -16.68 -8.69
C ALA A 766 -4.74 -15.53 -8.20
N GLY A 767 -5.23 -15.64 -6.95
CA GLY A 767 -6.11 -14.65 -6.33
C GLY A 767 -5.39 -13.51 -5.62
N GLY A 768 -6.16 -12.56 -5.10
CA GLY A 768 -5.67 -11.41 -4.35
C GLY A 768 -6.17 -11.37 -2.91
N ALA A 769 -5.56 -10.57 -2.04
CA ALA A 769 -6.00 -10.32 -0.68
C ALA A 769 -6.49 -8.87 -0.54
N ILE A 770 -7.50 -8.67 0.29
CA ILE A 770 -8.03 -7.35 0.62
C ILE A 770 -8.20 -7.21 2.12
N THR A 771 -7.82 -6.05 2.66
CA THR A 771 -8.09 -5.69 4.06
C THR A 771 -8.76 -4.32 4.09
N TRP A 772 -9.77 -4.17 4.93
CA TRP A 772 -10.45 -2.90 5.13
C TRP A 772 -10.01 -2.24 6.43
N TRP A 773 -9.88 -0.92 6.41
CA TRP A 773 -9.44 -0.13 7.54
C TRP A 773 -10.48 0.93 7.89
N ASP A 774 -11.09 0.82 9.07
CA ASP A 774 -11.73 1.96 9.72
C ASP A 774 -10.66 2.80 10.42
N ARG A 775 -10.30 3.93 9.83
CA ARG A 775 -9.28 4.83 10.38
C ARG A 775 -9.63 5.42 11.74
N THR A 776 -10.91 5.48 12.07
CA THR A 776 -11.38 6.01 13.36
C THR A 776 -11.39 4.97 14.47
N ALA A 777 -11.21 3.70 14.11
CA ALA A 777 -11.05 2.64 15.08
C ALA A 777 -9.74 2.81 15.88
N ASP A 778 -9.63 2.01 16.93
CA ASP A 778 -8.48 2.00 17.82
C ASP A 778 -7.19 1.53 17.11
N ASP A 779 -6.10 1.48 17.87
CA ASP A 779 -4.79 1.09 17.34
C ASP A 779 -4.73 -0.38 16.93
N ALA A 780 -5.66 -1.23 17.39
CA ALA A 780 -5.74 -2.63 17.04
C ALA A 780 -6.19 -2.80 15.58
N ALA A 781 -7.11 -1.95 15.08
CA ALA A 781 -7.49 -1.95 13.67
C ALA A 781 -6.31 -1.64 12.74
N ALA A 782 -5.44 -0.70 13.11
CA ALA A 782 -4.23 -0.43 12.35
C ALA A 782 -3.26 -1.62 12.39
N ALA A 783 -3.11 -2.26 13.55
CA ALA A 783 -2.26 -3.45 13.71
C ALA A 783 -2.74 -4.61 12.84
N ASP A 784 -4.06 -4.83 12.74
CA ASP A 784 -4.65 -5.86 11.90
C ASP A 784 -4.32 -5.65 10.41
N VAL A 785 -4.46 -4.41 9.93
CA VAL A 785 -4.12 -4.04 8.54
C VAL A 785 -2.65 -4.26 8.22
N ILE A 786 -1.78 -3.85 9.14
CA ILE A 786 -0.32 -4.00 8.99
C ILE A 786 0.07 -5.48 8.98
N ALA A 787 -0.47 -6.28 9.90
CA ALA A 787 -0.20 -7.73 9.96
C ALA A 787 -0.77 -8.48 8.75
N ALA A 788 -1.97 -8.11 8.28
CA ALA A 788 -2.55 -8.67 7.06
C ALA A 788 -1.68 -8.36 5.83
N SER A 789 -1.20 -7.12 5.71
CA SER A 789 -0.31 -6.70 4.63
C SER A 789 1.01 -7.47 4.63
N GLU A 790 1.60 -7.68 5.80
CA GLU A 790 2.82 -8.49 5.95
C GLU A 790 2.61 -9.94 5.51
N ARG A 791 1.51 -10.58 5.95
CA ARG A 791 1.20 -11.97 5.58
C ARG A 791 0.93 -12.15 4.09
N ALA A 792 0.20 -11.21 3.48
CA ALA A 792 -0.03 -11.26 2.04
C ALA A 792 1.29 -11.19 1.26
N ARG A 793 2.21 -10.31 1.68
CA ARG A 793 3.55 -10.22 1.10
C ARG A 793 4.35 -11.51 1.27
N GLU A 794 4.36 -12.09 2.48
CA GLU A 794 5.06 -13.35 2.75
C GLU A 794 4.53 -14.52 1.89
N ALA A 795 3.22 -14.52 1.64
CA ALA A 795 2.59 -15.49 0.75
C ALA A 795 2.79 -15.18 -0.74
N GLY A 796 3.39 -14.04 -1.11
CA GLY A 796 3.52 -13.62 -2.52
C GLY A 796 2.18 -13.25 -3.16
N VAL A 797 1.19 -12.88 -2.35
CA VAL A 797 -0.17 -12.52 -2.77
C VAL A 797 -0.28 -11.01 -2.93
N GLN A 798 -0.91 -10.57 -4.03
CA GLN A 798 -1.26 -9.17 -4.22
C GLN A 798 -2.21 -8.69 -3.11
N HIS A 799 -1.88 -7.60 -2.43
CA HIS A 799 -2.67 -7.07 -1.33
C HIS A 799 -3.27 -5.71 -1.66
N ARG A 800 -4.53 -5.49 -1.25
CA ARG A 800 -5.22 -4.21 -1.36
C ARG A 800 -5.76 -3.75 -0.01
N VAL A 801 -5.46 -2.51 0.37
CA VAL A 801 -6.04 -1.84 1.54
C VAL A 801 -7.15 -0.89 1.10
N VAL A 802 -8.32 -0.98 1.73
CA VAL A 802 -9.46 -0.10 1.46
C VAL A 802 -9.93 0.63 2.72
N GLY A 803 -10.27 1.92 2.61
CA GLY A 803 -10.80 2.70 3.73
C GLY A 803 -12.32 2.52 3.86
N LEU A 804 -12.82 2.33 5.09
CA LEU A 804 -14.27 2.19 5.34
C LEU A 804 -15.03 3.53 5.40
N ARG A 805 -14.36 4.62 5.79
CA ARG A 805 -14.94 5.98 5.92
C ARG A 805 -14.48 6.96 4.84
N GLU A 806 -13.67 6.49 3.90
CA GLU A 806 -13.13 7.30 2.82
C GLU A 806 -13.74 6.81 1.51
N ASP A 807 -14.58 7.63 0.89
CA ASP A 807 -14.94 7.39 -0.50
C ASP A 807 -13.67 7.49 -1.34
N ALA A 808 -13.53 6.63 -2.36
CA ALA A 808 -12.34 6.53 -3.21
C ALA A 808 -11.94 7.82 -3.95
N ASP A 809 -12.65 8.94 -3.74
CA ASP A 809 -12.38 10.24 -4.34
C ASP A 809 -12.28 11.41 -3.32
N GLY A 810 -12.34 11.18 -1.99
CA GLY A 810 -12.20 12.23 -0.98
C GLY A 810 -13.29 13.34 -1.00
N GLY A 811 -14.41 13.12 -1.70
CA GLY A 811 -15.51 14.08 -1.86
C GLY A 811 -16.79 13.69 -1.10
N ARG A 812 -17.67 14.68 -0.87
CA ARG A 812 -18.99 14.59 -0.18
C ARG A 812 -19.99 13.55 -0.74
N ALA A 813 -19.67 12.86 -1.84
CA ALA A 813 -20.61 11.99 -2.55
C ALA A 813 -21.01 10.74 -1.74
N GLY A 814 -20.19 10.24 -0.81
CA GLY A 814 -20.55 9.04 -0.05
C GLY A 814 -21.34 9.27 1.21
N ASP A 815 -21.58 10.50 1.68
CA ASP A 815 -22.46 10.72 2.83
C ASP A 815 -23.87 10.18 2.57
N ALA A 816 -24.38 10.38 1.36
CA ALA A 816 -25.69 9.89 0.95
C ALA A 816 -25.73 8.35 0.81
N ARG A 817 -24.68 7.75 0.22
CA ARG A 817 -24.57 6.28 0.09
C ARG A 817 -24.41 5.62 1.45
N ARG A 818 -23.57 6.18 2.32
CA ARG A 818 -23.42 5.77 3.73
C ARG A 818 -24.73 5.84 4.49
N ALA A 819 -25.47 6.94 4.36
CA ALA A 819 -26.78 7.08 5.01
C ALA A 819 -27.80 6.04 4.50
N ALA A 820 -27.83 5.79 3.19
CA ALA A 820 -28.71 4.78 2.59
C ALA A 820 -28.33 3.36 3.04
N ALA A 821 -27.03 3.09 3.17
CA ALA A 821 -26.52 1.80 3.61
C ALA A 821 -26.72 1.57 5.11
N ALA A 822 -26.50 2.59 5.95
CA ALA A 822 -26.83 2.55 7.38
C ALA A 822 -28.34 2.34 7.60
N ALA A 823 -29.19 2.98 6.79
CA ALA A 823 -30.64 2.74 6.84
C ALA A 823 -31.01 1.29 6.44
N ALA A 824 -30.32 0.72 5.46
CA ALA A 824 -30.52 -0.67 5.05
C ALA A 824 -30.06 -1.66 6.13
N LEU A 825 -28.93 -1.38 6.80
CA LEU A 825 -28.45 -2.15 7.95
C LEU A 825 -29.44 -2.11 9.10
N ARG A 826 -29.93 -0.92 9.49
CA ARG A 826 -31.01 -0.78 10.47
C ARG A 826 -32.23 -1.62 10.13
N THR A 827 -32.63 -1.62 8.87
CA THR A 827 -33.79 -2.37 8.40
C THR A 827 -33.58 -3.88 8.55
N THR A 828 -32.36 -4.35 8.29
CA THR A 828 -32.03 -5.78 8.26
C THR A 828 -31.69 -6.32 9.67
N TRP A 829 -31.02 -5.52 10.50
CA TRP A 829 -30.42 -5.95 11.76
C TRP A 829 -30.95 -5.23 13.00
N GLY A 830 -31.62 -4.08 12.84
CA GLY A 830 -32.10 -3.25 13.93
C GLY A 830 -31.21 -2.04 14.23
N GLU A 831 -31.70 -1.18 15.13
CA GLU A 831 -31.00 -0.01 15.67
C GLU A 831 -29.67 -0.41 16.33
N GLY A 832 -28.66 0.45 16.27
CA GLY A 832 -27.33 0.20 16.85
C GLY A 832 -26.36 -0.51 15.90
N THR A 833 -26.75 -0.73 14.65
CA THR A 833 -25.88 -1.31 13.60
C THR A 833 -25.25 -0.27 12.69
N GLU A 834 -25.51 1.02 12.93
CA GLU A 834 -25.04 2.13 12.11
C GLU A 834 -23.52 2.30 12.19
N ASP A 835 -22.92 1.87 13.30
CA ASP A 835 -21.48 1.90 13.51
C ASP A 835 -20.75 0.80 12.72
N ARG A 836 -21.48 -0.20 12.20
CA ARG A 836 -20.93 -1.22 11.30
C ARG A 836 -20.96 -0.71 9.88
N LEU A 837 -19.79 -0.31 9.37
CA LEU A 837 -19.70 0.30 8.05
C LEU A 837 -19.84 -0.75 6.94
N PRO A 838 -20.79 -0.57 6.01
CA PRO A 838 -20.89 -1.43 4.84
C PRO A 838 -19.69 -1.16 3.93
N VAL A 839 -18.91 -2.20 3.63
CA VAL A 839 -17.68 -2.11 2.81
C VAL A 839 -18.01 -1.95 1.31
N SER A 840 -19.28 -1.74 0.97
CA SER A 840 -19.82 -1.98 -0.36
C SER A 840 -19.17 -1.17 -1.50
N SER A 841 -19.16 0.16 -1.38
CA SER A 841 -18.59 1.06 -2.39
C SER A 841 -17.07 0.88 -2.51
N ALA A 842 -16.41 0.67 -1.37
CA ALA A 842 -14.98 0.42 -1.31
C ALA A 842 -14.61 -0.88 -2.04
N LEU A 843 -15.33 -1.98 -1.79
CA LEU A 843 -15.15 -3.24 -2.54
C LEU A 843 -15.52 -3.10 -4.01
N ASP A 844 -16.59 -2.35 -4.33
CA ASP A 844 -17.06 -2.11 -5.69
C ASP A 844 -15.97 -1.45 -6.55
N ALA A 845 -15.27 -0.46 -6.01
CA ALA A 845 -14.13 0.19 -6.65
C ALA A 845 -12.83 -0.64 -6.55
N ALA A 846 -12.78 -1.55 -5.57
CA ALA A 846 -11.55 -2.26 -5.24
C ALA A 846 -11.32 -3.58 -5.97
N LEU A 847 -12.39 -4.23 -6.36
CA LEU A 847 -12.34 -5.60 -6.85
C LEU A 847 -12.97 -5.67 -8.24
N PRO A 848 -12.47 -6.57 -9.12
CA PRO A 848 -13.17 -6.94 -10.35
C PRO A 848 -14.66 -7.24 -10.09
N ALA A 849 -15.52 -6.99 -11.08
CA ALA A 849 -16.97 -7.16 -10.93
C ALA A 849 -17.37 -8.63 -10.69
N ASP A 850 -16.57 -9.56 -11.21
CA ASP A 850 -16.69 -11.02 -11.08
C ASP A 850 -15.91 -11.60 -9.90
N ALA A 851 -15.23 -10.77 -9.12
CA ALA A 851 -14.46 -11.22 -7.96
C ALA A 851 -15.36 -11.89 -6.91
N VAL A 852 -14.87 -13.01 -6.36
CA VAL A 852 -15.50 -13.74 -5.26
C VAL A 852 -14.73 -13.44 -3.99
N LEU A 853 -15.39 -12.80 -3.02
CA LEU A 853 -14.78 -12.49 -1.73
C LEU A 853 -14.78 -13.74 -0.85
N TRP A 854 -13.61 -14.26 -0.54
CA TRP A 854 -13.41 -15.34 0.42
C TRP A 854 -13.28 -14.74 1.81
N LEU A 855 -13.96 -15.32 2.79
CA LEU A 855 -13.89 -14.86 4.17
C LEU A 855 -13.50 -15.99 5.09
N GLY A 856 -12.51 -15.71 5.96
CA GLY A 856 -11.91 -16.67 6.88
C GLY A 856 -12.70 -16.88 8.18
N ASP A 857 -13.99 -16.58 8.22
CA ASP A 857 -14.80 -16.76 9.42
C ASP A 857 -14.95 -18.25 9.77
N LEU A 858 -14.72 -18.59 11.04
CA LEU A 858 -14.84 -19.95 11.55
C LEU A 858 -16.21 -20.18 12.22
N PRO A 859 -16.80 -21.38 12.11
CA PRO A 859 -18.01 -21.75 12.86
C PRO A 859 -17.87 -21.49 14.36
N GLY A 860 -18.96 -21.03 14.98
CA GLY A 860 -19.04 -20.78 16.43
C GLY A 860 -18.32 -19.51 16.94
N THR A 861 -17.60 -18.78 16.09
CA THR A 861 -16.86 -17.56 16.54
C THR A 861 -17.73 -16.32 16.69
N GLY A 862 -18.97 -16.34 16.19
CA GLY A 862 -19.88 -15.19 16.19
C GLY A 862 -19.46 -14.05 15.25
N SER A 863 -18.30 -14.15 14.60
CA SER A 863 -17.88 -13.24 13.54
C SER A 863 -18.85 -13.34 12.37
N ARG A 864 -19.38 -12.21 11.92
CA ARG A 864 -20.40 -12.11 10.86
C ARG A 864 -19.94 -11.13 9.79
N THR A 865 -18.67 -11.25 9.40
CA THR A 865 -18.04 -10.29 8.47
C THR A 865 -18.65 -10.38 7.07
N TRP A 866 -19.10 -11.57 6.66
CA TRP A 866 -19.81 -11.78 5.39
C TRP A 866 -21.09 -10.98 5.28
N GLU A 867 -21.71 -10.73 6.41
CA GLU A 867 -23.01 -10.10 6.56
C GLU A 867 -22.92 -8.59 6.23
N LEU A 868 -21.74 -7.97 6.37
CA LEU A 868 -21.43 -6.58 5.98
C LEU A 868 -21.15 -6.39 4.48
N VAL A 869 -20.94 -7.50 3.75
CA VAL A 869 -20.58 -7.49 2.33
C VAL A 869 -21.64 -8.18 1.45
N GLN A 870 -22.72 -8.68 2.05
CA GLN A 870 -23.82 -9.31 1.32
C GLN A 870 -24.47 -8.33 0.34
N GLY A 871 -24.75 -8.80 -0.87
CA GLY A 871 -25.37 -8.00 -1.92
C GLY A 871 -24.42 -7.09 -2.70
N VAL A 872 -23.16 -6.99 -2.25
CA VAL A 872 -22.08 -6.22 -2.91
C VAL A 872 -21.28 -7.09 -3.85
N ARG A 873 -20.73 -8.18 -3.32
CA ARG A 873 -19.91 -9.16 -4.03
C ARG A 873 -20.42 -10.56 -3.75
N ARG A 874 -20.10 -11.49 -4.65
CA ARG A 874 -20.28 -12.91 -4.38
C ARG A 874 -19.36 -13.28 -3.22
N VAL A 875 -19.86 -14.04 -2.25
CA VAL A 875 -19.09 -14.42 -1.06
C VAL A 875 -18.93 -15.93 -1.05
N ALA A 876 -17.72 -16.38 -0.78
CA ALA A 876 -17.41 -17.77 -0.48
C ALA A 876 -16.91 -17.90 0.96
N LEU A 877 -17.27 -19.00 1.61
CA LEU A 877 -16.95 -19.26 3.01
C LEU A 877 -16.18 -20.60 3.10
N PRO A 878 -14.85 -20.59 2.88
CA PRO A 878 -14.04 -21.80 2.83
C PRO A 878 -14.07 -22.66 4.09
N PHE A 879 -14.34 -22.07 5.26
CA PHE A 879 -14.47 -22.79 6.53
C PHE A 879 -15.91 -23.19 6.87
N SER A 880 -16.87 -22.95 5.96
CA SER A 880 -18.24 -23.42 6.12
C SER A 880 -18.33 -24.92 5.84
N ASP A 881 -17.78 -25.72 6.74
CA ASP A 881 -17.67 -27.18 6.61
C ASP A 881 -17.63 -27.83 8.00
N ARG A 882 -18.70 -28.55 8.34
CA ARG A 882 -18.89 -29.21 9.65
C ARG A 882 -17.90 -30.34 9.89
N LEU A 883 -17.29 -30.89 8.85
CA LEU A 883 -16.42 -32.06 8.97
C LEU A 883 -14.95 -31.69 9.19
N LEU A 884 -14.57 -30.42 8.94
CA LEU A 884 -13.19 -29.95 9.16
C LEU A 884 -12.67 -30.19 10.59
N PRO A 885 -13.43 -29.91 11.67
CA PRO A 885 -12.95 -30.12 13.04
C PRO A 885 -12.73 -31.59 13.42
N HIS A 886 -13.35 -32.51 12.70
CA HIS A 886 -13.29 -33.95 12.97
C HIS A 886 -12.15 -34.67 12.23
N LEU A 887 -11.42 -33.95 11.37
CA LEU A 887 -10.26 -34.48 10.66
C LEU A 887 -8.95 -34.10 11.36
N PRO A 888 -7.89 -34.93 11.22
CA PRO A 888 -6.57 -34.59 11.72
C PRO A 888 -6.07 -33.24 11.16
N ARG A 889 -5.58 -32.36 12.04
CA ARG A 889 -4.77 -31.19 11.67
C ARG A 889 -3.32 -31.65 11.55
N ARG A 890 -2.75 -31.61 10.35
CA ARG A 890 -1.30 -31.79 10.16
C ARG A 890 -0.58 -30.47 10.18
#